data_AF-A0A9D7BMT5-F1
#
_entry.id   AF-A0A9D7BMT5-F1
#
_cell.length_a   1.000
_cell.length_b   1.000
_cell.length_c   1.000
_cell.angle_alpha   90.00
_cell.angle_beta   90.00
_cell.angle_gamma   90.00
#
_symmetry.space_group_name_H-M   'P 1'
#
loop_
_entity.id
_entity.type
_entity.pdbx_description
1 polymer ?
#
loop_
_entity_poly.entity_id
_entity_poly.type
_entity_poly.pdbx_seq_one_letter_code
_entity_poly.pdbx_strand_id
1 'polypeptide(L)'
;MNNNNLKKLPEETLILFLHQYHEIVNNSGLNEYEQLQALHQLFSFLLEEITLKENISFPTLFSRLAYVGLQYKMNQSFLFYAHCFRKCISNDIIPLYARISLGKHVILQLLKLTSENTTRIPSSGWSKDIKKYFIREKPETIGFSPYIEALVVEVDVENFKMLFIDEKNGDEIKTAIFNVVHRNEIFNQNIISLNKHFTLPVPVNFIDNEITKDFAIVPKAFVLQPDLLIDVTSIAECFKENGSHSVVYLLNKFRGSDPKTPVLLGNIVNFLFEELVNNPDVLLENLTPIIFQKFGLPLTLLDDDELKTLWQKVETHFRNLKRVLAIDFKQLGIDKNNSFIESSFFSKKYGIQGRLDLFVFDEKTKTFAIVELKSGSPWKPNAYGISSAHFAQTQIYEMLIHSVYGKKTEYIKNYILYSKENEKALRFSPSLKLQQWEVLKVRNEIVILEELMKNLPENHEIFNTINLNDIDYLNGFLVGAVKEFQKLYQNLSSFEKKYFYNYFSFVAREFTMAKIGEHGIDASQGHAALWLENVVEKENRFAIITNLMIKENYTQTDDPKIIFQIDKDAKVSNFRKGDIALIYPAEGNDQDVLYSQVYKCTITDIQKEQVTVTLRNKQNNQTFFLSQSKWNLEEDLIDSSFHKLYESLYNFLRSNEKYKELFLGLKPPQISNLSIEIDVEDHITSQQHKLIQKAIHSKDLFLIWGPPGTGKTNVVLKKIIKELFFKSNENILVLAYTNRAVDEICNAMANISTLFKSNFVRIGSKASTHPDFLENLLDVQIKTLIKGMK
;
A
#
# COMPACT_ATOMS: atom_id res chain seq x y z
N MET A 1 -4.38 -8.84 45.24
CA MET A 1 -5.78 -8.35 45.17
C MET A 1 -6.62 -9.27 46.05
N ASN A 2 -7.30 -8.66 47.03
CA ASN A 2 -8.07 -9.34 48.07
C ASN A 2 -9.21 -10.19 47.51
N ASN A 3 -9.60 -11.21 48.29
CA ASN A 3 -10.80 -12.03 48.11
C ASN A 3 -12.05 -11.15 47.96
N ASN A 4 -12.39 -10.76 46.74
CA ASN A 4 -13.77 -10.44 46.41
C ASN A 4 -14.53 -11.77 46.37
N ASN A 5 -15.54 -11.93 47.22
CA ASN A 5 -16.57 -12.92 47.01
C ASN A 5 -17.08 -12.72 45.58
N LEU A 6 -16.73 -13.62 44.66
CA LEU A 6 -17.24 -13.61 43.30
C LEU A 6 -18.76 -13.69 43.40
N LYS A 7 -19.45 -12.59 43.08
CA LYS A 7 -20.91 -12.56 43.06
C LYS A 7 -21.37 -13.55 42.00
N LYS A 8 -21.89 -14.68 42.46
CA LYS A 8 -22.44 -15.69 41.57
C LYS A 8 -23.89 -15.34 41.25
N LEU A 9 -24.38 -15.82 40.11
CA LEU A 9 -25.76 -15.67 39.70
C LEU A 9 -26.69 -16.38 40.71
N PRO A 10 -27.73 -15.69 41.22
CA PRO A 10 -28.74 -16.30 42.08
C PRO A 10 -29.47 -17.47 41.41
N GLU A 11 -30.03 -18.38 42.20
CA GLU A 11 -30.73 -19.57 41.70
C GLU A 11 -31.92 -19.20 40.79
N GLU A 12 -32.66 -18.14 41.09
CA GLU A 12 -33.78 -17.66 40.26
C GLU A 12 -33.32 -17.21 38.86
N THR A 13 -32.23 -16.44 38.79
CA THR A 13 -31.63 -16.00 37.53
C THR A 13 -31.12 -17.18 36.71
N LEU A 14 -30.47 -18.15 37.36
CA LEU A 14 -30.03 -19.39 36.69
C LEU A 14 -31.20 -20.15 36.07
N ILE A 15 -32.33 -20.29 36.79
CA ILE A 15 -33.52 -21.01 36.30
C ILE A 15 -34.06 -20.33 35.03
N LEU A 16 -34.09 -19.00 34.99
CA LEU A 16 -34.53 -18.25 33.80
C LEU A 16 -33.63 -18.49 32.59
N PHE A 17 -32.30 -18.41 32.76
CA PHE A 17 -31.36 -18.69 31.67
C PHE A 17 -31.41 -20.14 31.20
N LEU A 18 -31.59 -21.10 32.11
CA LEU A 18 -31.76 -22.51 31.74
C LEU A 18 -33.09 -22.75 31.00
N HIS A 19 -34.18 -22.08 31.40
CA HIS A 19 -35.45 -22.15 30.70
C HIS A 19 -35.32 -21.64 29.26
N GLN A 20 -34.77 -20.44 29.07
CA GLN A 20 -34.54 -19.85 27.75
C GLN A 20 -33.58 -20.71 26.90
N TYR A 21 -32.54 -21.26 27.52
CA TYR A 21 -31.65 -22.22 26.86
C TYR A 21 -32.41 -23.44 26.35
N HIS A 22 -33.26 -24.05 27.18
CA HIS A 22 -34.05 -25.22 26.78
C HIS A 22 -35.09 -24.90 25.71
N GLU A 23 -35.74 -23.73 25.76
CA GLU A 23 -36.61 -23.26 24.70
C GLU A 23 -35.86 -23.16 23.37
N ILE A 24 -34.70 -22.51 23.34
CA ILE A 24 -33.92 -22.36 22.10
C ILE A 24 -33.44 -23.72 21.56
N VAL A 25 -32.98 -24.62 22.43
CA VAL A 25 -32.39 -25.89 22.03
C VAL A 25 -33.44 -26.92 21.56
N ASN A 26 -34.64 -26.90 22.15
CA ASN A 26 -35.69 -27.88 21.87
C ASN A 26 -36.79 -27.36 20.93
N ASN A 27 -36.73 -26.10 20.48
CA ASN A 27 -37.73 -25.53 19.59
C ASN A 27 -37.57 -26.06 18.16
N SER A 28 -38.51 -26.91 17.74
CA SER A 28 -38.57 -27.48 16.38
C SER A 28 -39.00 -26.49 15.29
N GLY A 29 -39.39 -25.27 15.66
CA GLY A 29 -39.79 -24.20 14.74
C GLY A 29 -38.66 -23.25 14.32
N LEU A 30 -37.47 -23.33 14.94
CA LEU A 30 -36.30 -22.54 14.53
C LEU A 30 -35.47 -23.32 13.52
N ASN A 31 -35.07 -22.66 12.42
CA ASN A 31 -34.03 -23.23 11.58
C ASN A 31 -32.64 -23.13 12.27
N GLU A 32 -31.65 -23.85 11.77
CA GLU A 32 -30.32 -23.92 12.40
C GLU A 32 -29.66 -22.53 12.55
N TYR A 33 -29.89 -21.61 11.62
CA TYR A 33 -29.29 -20.28 11.64
C TYR A 33 -29.97 -19.38 12.69
N GLU A 34 -31.30 -19.42 12.75
CA GLU A 34 -32.09 -18.74 13.78
C GLU A 34 -31.75 -19.28 15.18
N GLN A 35 -31.55 -20.59 15.31
CA GLN A 35 -31.10 -21.21 16.55
C GLN A 35 -29.72 -20.70 16.97
N LEU A 36 -28.78 -20.57 16.04
CA LEU A 36 -27.45 -20.01 16.31
C LEU A 36 -27.54 -18.54 16.77
N GLN A 37 -28.35 -17.72 16.09
CA GLN A 37 -28.57 -16.32 16.46
C GLN A 37 -29.17 -16.19 17.87
N ALA A 38 -30.19 -17.00 18.18
CA ALA A 38 -30.82 -17.01 19.50
C ALA A 38 -29.83 -17.44 20.61
N LEU A 39 -29.00 -18.45 20.37
CA LEU A 39 -27.95 -18.86 21.33
C LEU A 39 -26.93 -17.73 21.56
N HIS A 40 -26.53 -17.01 20.51
CA HIS A 40 -25.57 -15.90 20.66
C HIS A 40 -26.17 -14.69 21.39
N GLN A 41 -27.45 -14.39 21.16
CA GLN A 41 -28.19 -13.39 21.96
C GLN A 41 -28.24 -13.79 23.44
N LEU A 42 -28.60 -15.05 23.73
CA LEU A 42 -28.62 -15.58 25.11
C LEU A 42 -27.25 -15.49 25.77
N PHE A 43 -26.18 -15.84 25.05
CA PHE A 43 -24.80 -15.70 25.51
C PHE A 43 -24.43 -14.26 25.82
N SER A 44 -24.86 -13.31 24.98
CA SER A 44 -24.61 -11.89 25.18
C SER A 44 -25.33 -11.41 26.44
N PHE A 45 -26.63 -11.67 26.57
CA PHE A 45 -27.41 -11.30 27.76
C PHE A 45 -26.87 -11.93 29.04
N LEU A 46 -26.39 -13.17 28.98
CA LEU A 46 -25.76 -13.82 30.13
C LEU A 46 -24.53 -13.04 30.62
N LEU A 47 -23.66 -12.62 29.71
CA LEU A 47 -22.51 -11.78 30.06
C LEU A 47 -22.93 -10.41 30.59
N GLU A 48 -24.03 -9.84 30.08
CA GLU A 48 -24.58 -8.59 30.62
C GLU A 48 -25.06 -8.74 32.05
N GLU A 49 -25.82 -9.79 32.34
CA GLU A 49 -26.35 -10.06 33.68
C GLU A 49 -25.24 -10.33 34.69
N ILE A 50 -24.23 -11.12 34.30
CA ILE A 50 -23.03 -11.38 35.14
C ILE A 50 -22.31 -10.07 35.50
N THR A 51 -22.34 -9.09 34.61
CA THR A 51 -21.63 -7.80 34.78
C THR A 51 -22.53 -6.65 35.23
N LEU A 52 -23.83 -6.88 35.44
CA LEU A 52 -24.83 -5.83 35.68
C LEU A 52 -24.54 -4.99 36.94
N LYS A 53 -24.00 -5.63 37.98
CA LYS A 53 -23.71 -5.00 39.28
C LYS A 53 -22.28 -4.45 39.39
N GLU A 54 -21.53 -4.49 38.29
CA GLU A 54 -20.17 -3.98 38.21
C GLU A 54 -20.18 -2.51 37.78
N ASN A 55 -19.51 -1.62 38.51
CA ASN A 55 -19.39 -0.19 38.16
C ASN A 55 -18.34 0.03 37.03
N ILE A 56 -18.39 -0.79 35.98
CA ILE A 56 -17.44 -0.78 34.86
C ILE A 56 -18.24 -0.72 33.55
N SER A 57 -17.90 0.24 32.69
CA SER A 57 -18.47 0.34 31.34
C SER A 57 -17.71 -0.56 30.37
N PHE A 58 -18.43 -1.42 29.65
CA PHE A 58 -17.86 -2.33 28.65
C PHE A 58 -18.26 -1.89 27.24
N PRO A 59 -17.35 -1.31 26.44
CA PRO A 59 -17.67 -0.81 25.10
C PRO A 59 -17.90 -1.94 24.08
N THR A 60 -17.46 -3.18 24.37
CA THR A 60 -17.63 -4.32 23.48
C THR A 60 -17.93 -5.62 24.25
N LEU A 61 -18.56 -6.59 23.58
CA LEU A 61 -18.72 -7.95 24.08
C LEU A 61 -17.37 -8.65 24.33
N PHE A 62 -16.30 -8.25 23.61
CA PHE A 62 -14.94 -8.72 23.85
C PHE A 62 -14.43 -8.30 25.23
N SER A 63 -14.44 -6.99 25.51
CA SER A 63 -13.98 -6.45 26.79
C SER A 63 -14.76 -7.01 27.97
N ARG A 64 -16.07 -7.24 27.78
CA ARG A 64 -16.94 -7.85 28.79
C ARG A 64 -16.57 -9.31 29.05
N LEU A 65 -16.43 -10.12 27.99
CA LEU A 65 -16.01 -11.51 28.12
C LEU A 65 -14.61 -11.65 28.73
N ALA A 66 -13.66 -10.81 28.34
CA ALA A 66 -12.30 -10.83 28.90
C ALA A 66 -12.30 -10.51 30.41
N TYR A 67 -13.11 -9.53 30.83
CA TYR A 67 -13.30 -9.21 32.24
C TYR A 67 -13.90 -10.38 33.03
N VAL A 68 -15.00 -10.96 32.53
CA VAL A 68 -15.63 -12.14 33.15
C VAL A 68 -14.65 -13.31 33.22
N GLY A 69 -13.88 -13.54 32.16
CA GLY A 69 -12.84 -14.57 32.12
C GLY A 69 -11.79 -14.40 33.22
N LEU A 70 -11.37 -13.17 33.48
CA LEU A 70 -10.39 -12.84 34.51
C LEU A 70 -10.98 -12.97 35.93
N GLN A 71 -12.21 -12.49 36.15
CA GLN A 71 -12.88 -12.56 37.45
C GLN A 71 -13.12 -14.01 37.88
N TYR A 72 -13.71 -14.83 37.00
CA TYR A 72 -14.05 -16.22 37.31
C TYR A 72 -12.92 -17.22 37.01
N LYS A 73 -11.70 -16.73 36.74
CA LYS A 73 -10.49 -17.53 36.48
C LYS A 73 -10.72 -18.65 35.45
N MET A 74 -11.32 -18.30 34.32
CA MET A 74 -11.55 -19.24 33.22
C MET A 74 -10.21 -19.78 32.70
N ASN A 75 -10.16 -21.09 32.43
CA ASN A 75 -8.97 -21.66 31.80
C ASN A 75 -8.82 -21.15 30.35
N GLN A 76 -7.59 -21.13 29.85
CA GLN A 76 -7.27 -20.56 28.53
C GLN A 76 -8.05 -21.21 27.39
N SER A 77 -8.21 -22.54 27.43
CA SER A 77 -8.94 -23.30 26.41
C SER A 77 -10.42 -22.89 26.35
N PHE A 78 -11.06 -22.69 27.50
CA PHE A 78 -12.45 -22.26 27.58
C PHE A 78 -12.63 -20.82 27.13
N LEU A 79 -11.74 -19.93 27.56
CA LEU A 79 -11.77 -18.52 27.15
C LEU A 79 -11.62 -18.39 25.62
N PHE A 80 -10.77 -19.22 25.02
CA PHE A 80 -10.67 -19.34 23.56
C PHE A 80 -12.00 -19.76 22.93
N TYR A 81 -12.63 -20.85 23.41
CA TYR A 81 -13.93 -21.32 22.89
C TYR A 81 -15.04 -20.27 23.01
N ALA A 82 -15.08 -19.53 24.13
CA ALA A 82 -16.03 -18.44 24.31
C ALA A 82 -15.77 -17.28 23.33
N HIS A 83 -14.49 -16.96 23.05
CA HIS A 83 -14.14 -15.99 22.02
C HIS A 83 -14.42 -16.48 20.59
N CYS A 84 -14.29 -17.78 20.31
CA CYS A 84 -14.72 -18.39 19.04
C CYS A 84 -16.23 -18.27 18.87
N PHE A 85 -17.02 -18.60 19.90
CA PHE A 85 -18.48 -18.49 19.85
C PHE A 85 -18.93 -17.03 19.68
N ARG A 86 -18.28 -16.09 20.38
CA ARG A 86 -18.52 -14.65 20.21
C ARG A 86 -18.43 -14.21 18.74
N LYS A 87 -17.56 -14.84 17.95
CA LYS A 87 -17.30 -14.53 16.54
C LYS A 87 -18.02 -15.46 15.55
N CYS A 88 -18.80 -16.45 16.00
CA CYS A 88 -19.25 -17.53 15.11
C CYS A 88 -20.49 -17.22 14.27
N ILE A 89 -21.24 -16.16 14.57
CA ILE A 89 -22.42 -15.75 13.77
C ILE A 89 -22.00 -15.52 12.31
N SER A 90 -20.90 -14.81 12.08
CA SER A 90 -20.41 -14.46 10.74
C SER A 90 -19.40 -15.47 10.17
N ASN A 91 -19.28 -16.68 10.75
CA ASN A 91 -18.26 -17.65 10.37
C ASN A 91 -18.86 -18.82 9.57
N ASP A 92 -18.98 -18.68 8.26
CA ASP A 92 -19.62 -19.65 7.36
C ASP A 92 -18.86 -20.97 7.17
N ILE A 93 -17.65 -21.06 7.73
CA ILE A 93 -16.72 -22.16 7.48
C ILE A 93 -16.95 -23.33 8.42
N ILE A 94 -17.32 -23.02 9.66
CA ILE A 94 -17.62 -24.05 10.64
C ILE A 94 -19.06 -24.51 10.38
N PRO A 95 -19.30 -25.81 10.20
CA PRO A 95 -20.65 -26.31 9.99
C PRO A 95 -21.62 -25.76 11.04
N LEU A 96 -22.81 -25.39 10.61
CA LEU A 96 -23.78 -24.70 11.46
C LEU A 96 -24.10 -25.50 12.72
N TYR A 97 -24.24 -26.83 12.58
CA TYR A 97 -24.38 -27.76 13.71
C TYR A 97 -23.21 -27.69 14.72
N ALA A 98 -21.96 -27.51 14.26
CA ALA A 98 -20.79 -27.43 15.12
C ALA A 98 -20.75 -26.09 15.86
N ARG A 99 -21.11 -24.99 15.19
CA ARG A 99 -21.27 -23.66 15.81
C ARG A 99 -22.36 -23.65 16.87
N ILE A 100 -23.52 -24.25 16.58
CA ILE A 100 -24.62 -24.43 17.53
C ILE A 100 -24.15 -25.24 18.74
N SER A 101 -23.42 -26.34 18.51
CA SER A 101 -22.87 -27.16 19.57
C SER A 101 -21.86 -26.40 20.44
N LEU A 102 -21.03 -25.54 19.83
CA LEU A 102 -20.12 -24.65 20.56
C LEU A 102 -20.90 -23.68 21.45
N GLY A 103 -21.95 -23.06 20.92
CA GLY A 103 -22.82 -22.18 21.70
C GLY A 103 -23.45 -22.87 22.90
N LYS A 104 -23.99 -24.08 22.66
CA LYS A 104 -24.54 -24.93 23.72
C LYS A 104 -23.51 -25.20 24.82
N HIS A 105 -22.29 -25.57 24.43
CA HIS A 105 -21.21 -25.83 25.38
C HIS A 105 -20.78 -24.58 26.15
N VAL A 106 -20.55 -23.46 25.45
CA VAL A 106 -20.07 -22.21 26.04
C VAL A 106 -21.07 -21.64 27.05
N ILE A 107 -22.36 -21.61 26.72
CA ILE A 107 -23.41 -21.08 27.62
C ILE A 107 -23.53 -21.93 28.88
N LEU A 108 -23.61 -23.26 28.75
CA LEU A 108 -23.72 -24.16 29.90
C LEU A 108 -22.49 -24.10 30.81
N GLN A 109 -21.29 -24.01 30.24
CA GLN A 109 -20.05 -23.85 31.02
C GLN A 109 -19.96 -22.48 31.69
N LEU A 110 -20.41 -21.41 31.03
CA LEU A 110 -20.50 -20.08 31.65
C LEU A 110 -21.41 -20.12 32.87
N LEU A 111 -22.65 -20.61 32.73
CA LEU A 111 -23.58 -20.77 33.84
C LEU A 111 -22.96 -21.61 34.98
N LYS A 112 -22.23 -22.68 34.64
CA LYS A 112 -21.56 -23.52 35.64
C LYS A 112 -20.47 -22.78 36.43
N LEU A 113 -19.74 -21.90 35.76
CA LEU A 113 -18.67 -21.11 36.39
C LEU A 113 -19.23 -19.93 37.19
N THR A 114 -20.35 -19.35 36.75
CA THR A 114 -20.85 -18.08 37.30
C THR A 114 -22.05 -18.23 38.24
N SER A 115 -22.67 -19.41 38.39
CA SER A 115 -23.83 -19.61 39.28
C SER A 115 -23.50 -20.22 40.65
N GLU A 116 -24.38 -19.96 41.63
CA GLU A 116 -24.29 -20.50 43.00
C GLU A 116 -24.61 -22.00 43.06
N ASN A 117 -25.70 -22.42 42.40
CA ASN A 117 -26.19 -23.79 42.41
C ASN A 117 -26.05 -24.43 41.02
N THR A 118 -25.03 -25.27 40.81
CA THR A 118 -24.74 -25.85 39.49
C THR A 118 -25.42 -27.20 39.24
N THR A 119 -26.16 -27.74 40.22
CA THR A 119 -26.71 -29.12 40.17
C THR A 119 -27.75 -29.31 39.07
N ARG A 120 -28.45 -28.24 38.68
CA ARG A 120 -29.48 -28.23 37.63
C ARG A 120 -28.92 -28.04 36.22
N ILE A 121 -27.61 -27.76 36.09
CA ILE A 121 -26.99 -27.47 34.80
C ILE A 121 -26.65 -28.79 34.10
N PRO A 122 -27.22 -29.08 32.91
CA PRO A 122 -26.94 -30.31 32.21
C PRO A 122 -25.46 -30.39 31.80
N SER A 123 -24.93 -31.61 31.73
CA SER A 123 -23.58 -31.82 31.19
C SER A 123 -23.52 -31.39 29.73
N SER A 124 -22.59 -30.51 29.39
CA SER A 124 -22.36 -30.14 27.99
C SER A 124 -21.81 -31.36 27.23
N GLY A 125 -22.59 -31.92 26.31
CA GLY A 125 -22.20 -33.02 25.41
C GLY A 125 -21.20 -32.58 24.33
N TRP A 126 -20.05 -32.06 24.76
CA TRP A 126 -19.00 -31.55 23.88
C TRP A 126 -18.14 -32.71 23.35
N SER A 127 -18.51 -33.24 22.17
CA SER A 127 -17.84 -34.39 21.57
C SER A 127 -16.46 -34.05 20.99
N LYS A 128 -15.56 -35.04 20.94
CA LYS A 128 -14.23 -34.90 20.30
C LYS A 128 -14.36 -34.56 18.81
N ASP A 129 -15.39 -35.05 18.14
CA ASP A 129 -15.64 -34.80 16.73
C ASP A 129 -16.01 -33.35 16.41
N ILE A 130 -16.52 -32.60 17.39
CA ILE A 130 -16.86 -31.19 17.23
C ILE A 130 -15.64 -30.31 17.55
N LYS A 131 -14.81 -30.71 18.53
CA LYS A 131 -13.56 -29.99 18.89
C LYS A 131 -12.63 -29.75 17.70
N LYS A 132 -12.53 -30.71 16.79
CA LYS A 132 -11.64 -30.65 15.61
C LYS A 132 -11.91 -29.43 14.70
N TYR A 133 -13.13 -28.91 14.70
CA TYR A 133 -13.50 -27.72 13.93
C TYR A 133 -13.00 -26.41 14.55
N PHE A 134 -12.64 -26.42 15.83
CA PHE A 134 -12.33 -25.21 16.60
C PHE A 134 -10.88 -25.15 17.08
N ILE A 135 -10.27 -26.29 17.39
CA ILE A 135 -8.91 -26.37 17.91
C ILE A 135 -8.20 -27.60 17.38
N ARG A 136 -6.94 -27.42 16.98
CA ARG A 136 -5.97 -28.52 16.89
C ARG A 136 -4.97 -28.41 18.01
N GLU A 137 -4.76 -29.53 18.69
CA GLU A 137 -3.65 -29.67 19.62
C GLU A 137 -2.34 -29.53 18.84
N LYS A 138 -1.38 -28.84 19.44
CA LYS A 138 -0.06 -28.64 18.84
C LYS A 138 0.61 -30.02 18.71
N PRO A 139 1.00 -30.47 17.50
CA PRO A 139 1.73 -31.71 17.33
C PRO A 139 3.09 -31.69 18.05
N GLU A 140 3.62 -32.86 18.39
CA GLU A 140 5.01 -32.95 18.85
C GLU A 140 5.97 -32.59 17.71
N THR A 141 6.98 -31.77 18.03
CA THR A 141 7.91 -31.19 17.05
C THR A 141 9.34 -31.61 17.37
N ILE A 142 10.12 -31.90 16.33
CA ILE A 142 11.49 -32.42 16.40
C ILE A 142 12.52 -31.50 15.74
N GLY A 143 12.06 -30.45 15.04
CA GLY A 143 12.94 -29.55 14.32
C GLY A 143 12.33 -28.18 14.07
N PHE A 144 13.12 -27.30 13.49
CA PHE A 144 12.70 -25.95 13.15
C PHE A 144 13.37 -25.48 11.85
N SER A 145 12.59 -24.86 10.97
CA SER A 145 13.09 -24.16 9.79
C SER A 145 12.55 -22.72 9.81
N PRO A 146 13.40 -21.69 9.82
CA PRO A 146 12.94 -20.29 9.88
C PRO A 146 12.17 -19.85 8.64
N TYR A 147 12.39 -20.49 7.49
CA TYR A 147 11.90 -20.05 6.20
C TYR A 147 11.88 -21.20 5.19
N ILE A 148 10.74 -21.38 4.51
CA ILE A 148 10.57 -22.35 3.43
C ILE A 148 9.84 -21.63 2.29
N GLU A 149 10.42 -21.65 1.09
CA GLU A 149 9.78 -21.26 -0.16
C GLU A 149 9.09 -22.49 -0.73
N ALA A 150 7.81 -22.36 -1.07
CA ALA A 150 6.97 -23.49 -1.38
C ALA A 150 5.95 -23.18 -2.47
N LEU A 151 5.62 -24.22 -3.23
CA LEU A 151 4.51 -24.21 -4.17
C LEU A 151 3.36 -25.05 -3.59
N VAL A 152 2.27 -24.40 -3.19
CA VAL A 152 1.08 -25.09 -2.65
C VAL A 152 0.30 -25.69 -3.82
N VAL A 153 0.08 -27.00 -3.77
CA VAL A 153 -0.59 -27.78 -4.83
C VAL A 153 -2.00 -28.22 -4.46
N GLU A 154 -2.31 -28.31 -3.17
CA GLU A 154 -3.64 -28.67 -2.66
C GLU A 154 -3.91 -27.98 -1.32
N VAL A 155 -5.17 -27.61 -1.07
CA VAL A 155 -5.62 -27.06 0.21
C VAL A 155 -6.83 -27.84 0.73
N ASP A 156 -6.62 -28.54 1.83
CA ASP A 156 -7.68 -29.21 2.58
C ASP A 156 -8.18 -28.24 3.66
N VAL A 157 -9.28 -27.54 3.35
CA VAL A 157 -9.90 -26.57 4.27
C VAL A 157 -10.55 -27.26 5.47
N GLU A 158 -11.15 -28.43 5.28
CA GLU A 158 -11.81 -29.17 6.37
C GLU A 158 -10.79 -29.54 7.45
N ASN A 159 -9.60 -29.94 7.00
CA ASN A 159 -8.50 -30.28 7.85
C ASN A 159 -7.40 -29.22 7.86
N PHE A 160 -7.66 -27.94 7.58
CA PHE A 160 -6.66 -26.85 7.64
C PHE A 160 -5.23 -27.29 7.31
N LYS A 161 -5.05 -27.96 6.18
CA LYS A 161 -3.78 -28.50 5.69
C LYS A 161 -3.51 -27.95 4.31
N MET A 162 -2.24 -27.66 4.03
CA MET A 162 -1.78 -27.38 2.67
C MET A 162 -0.78 -28.45 2.28
N LEU A 163 -0.98 -29.07 1.12
CA LEU A 163 0.05 -29.87 0.49
C LEU A 163 0.91 -28.97 -0.39
N PHE A 164 2.22 -29.10 -0.27
CA PHE A 164 3.15 -28.22 -0.95
C PHE A 164 4.42 -28.95 -1.39
N ILE A 165 5.07 -28.40 -2.40
CA ILE A 165 6.40 -28.79 -2.86
C ILE A 165 7.38 -27.73 -2.36
N ASP A 166 8.46 -28.16 -1.71
CA ASP A 166 9.54 -27.28 -1.24
C ASP A 166 10.44 -26.90 -2.43
N GLU A 167 10.62 -25.61 -2.71
CA GLU A 167 11.40 -25.17 -3.88
C GLU A 167 12.86 -25.65 -3.82
N LYS A 168 13.41 -25.87 -2.62
CA LYS A 168 14.76 -26.40 -2.46
C LYS A 168 14.85 -27.91 -2.69
N ASN A 169 13.74 -28.63 -2.49
CA ASN A 169 13.67 -30.08 -2.58
C ASN A 169 12.35 -30.47 -3.25
N GLY A 170 12.32 -30.43 -4.59
CA GLY A 170 11.13 -30.61 -5.41
C GLY A 170 10.61 -32.04 -5.52
N ASP A 171 11.25 -33.00 -4.86
CA ASP A 171 11.01 -34.44 -5.07
C ASP A 171 9.82 -34.98 -4.27
N GLU A 172 9.33 -34.25 -3.26
CA GLU A 172 8.31 -34.72 -2.33
C GLU A 172 7.22 -33.68 -2.06
N ILE A 173 5.98 -34.15 -1.95
CA ILE A 173 4.85 -33.36 -1.45
C ILE A 173 4.85 -33.44 0.08
N LYS A 174 5.01 -32.28 0.72
CA LYS A 174 5.00 -32.10 2.18
C LYS A 174 3.67 -31.51 2.64
N THR A 175 3.40 -31.59 3.93
CA THR A 175 2.16 -31.06 4.54
C THR A 175 2.46 -29.90 5.48
N ALA A 176 1.71 -28.80 5.36
CA ALA A 176 1.68 -27.72 6.33
C ALA A 176 0.37 -27.74 7.14
N ILE A 177 0.44 -27.65 8.45
CA ILE A 177 -0.69 -27.77 9.39
C ILE A 177 -1.05 -26.41 9.98
N PHE A 178 -2.31 -26.02 9.80
CA PHE A 178 -2.90 -24.78 10.31
C PHE A 178 -4.02 -25.03 11.33
N ASN A 179 -4.64 -23.94 11.80
CA ASN A 179 -5.63 -23.91 12.87
C ASN A 179 -5.11 -24.47 14.20
N VAL A 180 -3.81 -24.26 14.49
CA VAL A 180 -3.16 -24.59 15.76
C VAL A 180 -3.22 -23.37 16.66
N VAL A 181 -3.79 -23.54 17.85
CA VAL A 181 -4.08 -22.46 18.81
C VAL A 181 -2.81 -21.76 19.28
N HIS A 182 -2.91 -20.43 19.40
CA HIS A 182 -1.83 -19.52 19.77
C HIS A 182 -0.63 -19.60 18.82
N ARG A 183 -0.83 -20.05 17.59
CA ARG A 183 0.23 -20.24 16.63
C ARG A 183 -0.10 -19.64 15.28
N ASN A 184 -1.11 -20.18 14.60
CA ASN A 184 -1.40 -19.81 13.21
C ASN A 184 -2.90 -19.74 12.88
N GLU A 185 -3.79 -19.83 13.88
CA GLU A 185 -5.24 -19.75 13.69
C GLU A 185 -5.71 -18.41 13.12
N ILE A 186 -4.91 -17.35 13.29
CA ILE A 186 -5.18 -16.02 12.73
C ILE A 186 -5.26 -16.02 11.20
N PHE A 187 -4.59 -16.97 10.55
CA PHE A 187 -4.53 -17.08 9.09
C PHE A 187 -5.64 -17.95 8.48
N ASN A 188 -6.50 -18.58 9.28
CA ASN A 188 -7.52 -19.51 8.79
C ASN A 188 -8.37 -18.93 7.65
N GLN A 189 -8.78 -17.66 7.77
CA GLN A 189 -9.56 -16.99 6.71
C GLN A 189 -8.76 -16.83 5.42
N ASN A 190 -7.46 -16.54 5.49
CA ASN A 190 -6.62 -16.44 4.30
C ASN A 190 -6.54 -17.78 3.56
N ILE A 191 -6.44 -18.90 4.28
CA ILE A 191 -6.38 -20.26 3.70
C ILE A 191 -7.65 -20.57 2.91
N ILE A 192 -8.78 -20.19 3.47
CA ILE A 192 -10.10 -20.46 2.91
C ILE A 192 -10.32 -19.61 1.66
N SER A 193 -10.00 -18.32 1.75
CA SER A 193 -10.03 -17.43 0.59
C SER A 193 -9.05 -17.88 -0.50
N LEU A 194 -7.87 -18.38 -0.12
CA LEU A 194 -6.92 -18.95 -1.07
C LEU A 194 -7.52 -20.14 -1.83
N ASN A 195 -8.10 -21.12 -1.13
CA ASN A 195 -8.74 -22.27 -1.77
C ASN A 195 -9.94 -21.87 -2.66
N LYS A 196 -10.66 -20.80 -2.29
CA LYS A 196 -11.84 -20.35 -3.02
C LYS A 196 -11.51 -19.54 -4.28
N HIS A 197 -10.41 -18.79 -4.27
CA HIS A 197 -10.19 -17.72 -5.25
C HIS A 197 -8.94 -17.90 -6.12
N PHE A 198 -7.98 -18.74 -5.71
CA PHE A 198 -6.76 -18.97 -6.48
C PHE A 198 -6.86 -20.26 -7.27
N THR A 199 -6.31 -20.25 -8.48
CA THR A 199 -6.03 -21.48 -9.22
C THR A 199 -4.71 -22.04 -8.70
N LEU A 200 -4.72 -23.30 -8.26
CA LEU A 200 -3.51 -24.00 -7.82
C LEU A 200 -2.73 -24.55 -9.04
N PRO A 201 -1.41 -24.65 -8.96
CA PRO A 201 -0.58 -24.37 -7.78
C PRO A 201 -0.31 -22.87 -7.53
N VAL A 202 0.00 -22.50 -6.28
CA VAL A 202 0.27 -21.10 -5.89
C VAL A 202 1.54 -20.98 -5.02
N PRO A 203 2.45 -20.02 -5.32
CA PRO A 203 3.65 -19.83 -4.52
C PRO A 203 3.32 -19.23 -3.15
N VAL A 204 3.95 -19.77 -2.12
CA VAL A 204 3.78 -19.41 -0.71
C VAL A 204 5.11 -19.49 0.01
N ASN A 205 5.38 -18.51 0.88
CA ASN A 205 6.47 -18.63 1.84
C ASN A 205 5.94 -18.99 3.22
N PHE A 206 6.47 -20.05 3.83
CA PHE A 206 6.17 -20.41 5.22
C PHE A 206 7.23 -19.89 6.18
N ILE A 207 6.80 -19.23 7.26
CA ILE A 207 7.65 -18.51 8.21
C ILE A 207 7.61 -19.18 9.59
N ASP A 208 8.78 -19.32 10.21
CA ASP A 208 8.97 -19.90 11.55
C ASP A 208 8.31 -21.28 11.70
N ASN A 209 8.81 -22.25 10.94
CA ASN A 209 8.23 -23.58 10.76
C ASN A 209 8.75 -24.54 11.82
N GLU A 210 7.88 -25.07 12.67
CA GLU A 210 8.24 -26.22 13.49
C GLU A 210 7.98 -27.51 12.69
N ILE A 211 8.90 -28.47 12.76
CA ILE A 211 8.84 -29.72 12.01
C ILE A 211 8.35 -30.82 12.95
N THR A 212 7.33 -31.57 12.52
CA THR A 212 6.74 -32.68 13.28
C THR A 212 7.48 -33.99 13.05
N LYS A 213 7.19 -35.02 13.85
CA LYS A 213 7.81 -36.36 13.72
C LYS A 213 7.54 -37.03 12.36
N ASP A 214 6.40 -36.73 11.76
CA ASP A 214 5.97 -37.17 10.42
C ASP A 214 6.43 -36.21 9.30
N PHE A 215 7.41 -35.34 9.59
CA PHE A 215 8.00 -34.38 8.65
C PHE A 215 7.03 -33.35 8.05
N ALA A 216 5.81 -33.22 8.58
CA ALA A 216 4.96 -32.07 8.32
C ALA A 216 5.51 -30.81 9.00
N ILE A 217 5.06 -29.64 8.55
CA ILE A 217 5.41 -28.36 9.17
C ILE A 217 4.21 -27.74 9.86
N VAL A 218 4.46 -27.06 10.97
CA VAL A 218 3.51 -26.19 11.65
C VAL A 218 4.05 -24.76 11.58
N PRO A 219 3.73 -24.00 10.51
CA PRO A 219 4.23 -22.63 10.34
C PRO A 219 3.62 -21.69 11.40
N LYS A 220 4.30 -20.60 11.76
CA LYS A 220 3.63 -19.51 12.50
C LYS A 220 2.85 -18.59 11.57
N ALA A 221 3.38 -18.35 10.37
CA ALA A 221 2.75 -17.52 9.36
C ALA A 221 3.04 -18.06 7.97
N PHE A 222 2.24 -17.63 6.99
CA PHE A 222 2.54 -17.82 5.59
C PHE A 222 2.33 -16.52 4.82
N VAL A 223 2.98 -16.40 3.66
CA VAL A 223 2.93 -15.24 2.77
C VAL A 223 2.49 -15.74 1.40
N LEU A 224 1.33 -15.31 0.93
CA LEU A 224 0.71 -15.75 -0.33
C LEU A 224 1.23 -14.97 -1.55
N GLN A 225 1.72 -15.60 -2.61
CA GLN A 225 2.36 -14.90 -3.72
C GLN A 225 3.46 -13.94 -3.24
N PRO A 226 4.55 -14.46 -2.67
CA PRO A 226 5.62 -13.64 -2.07
C PRO A 226 6.27 -12.66 -3.05
N ASP A 227 6.26 -12.93 -4.35
CA ASP A 227 6.83 -12.05 -5.38
C ASP A 227 5.97 -10.79 -5.66
N LEU A 228 4.69 -10.82 -5.30
CA LEU A 228 3.84 -9.63 -5.34
C LEU A 228 4.16 -8.73 -4.12
N LEU A 229 5.19 -7.89 -4.25
CA LEU A 229 5.58 -6.97 -3.18
C LEU A 229 4.53 -5.88 -2.98
N ILE A 230 3.96 -5.81 -1.77
CA ILE A 230 3.00 -4.78 -1.37
C ILE A 230 3.71 -3.68 -0.58
N ASP A 231 3.37 -2.42 -0.87
CA ASP A 231 3.93 -1.27 -0.16
C ASP A 231 3.58 -1.27 1.33
N VAL A 232 4.56 -0.95 2.18
CA VAL A 232 4.39 -0.80 3.64
C VAL A 232 3.21 0.11 3.98
N THR A 233 3.08 1.24 3.30
CA THR A 233 1.99 2.21 3.54
C THR A 233 0.63 1.60 3.27
N SER A 234 0.48 0.84 2.18
CA SER A 234 -0.79 0.18 1.81
C SER A 234 -1.28 -0.80 2.87
N ILE A 235 -0.35 -1.57 3.47
CA ILE A 235 -0.67 -2.50 4.56
C ILE A 235 -0.97 -1.72 5.85
N ALA A 236 -0.12 -0.77 6.21
CA ALA A 236 -0.24 0.01 7.44
C ALA A 236 -1.57 0.78 7.53
N GLU A 237 -2.03 1.36 6.41
CA GLU A 237 -3.29 2.10 6.37
C GLU A 237 -4.53 1.25 6.65
N CYS A 238 -4.44 -0.08 6.51
CA CYS A 238 -5.52 -0.99 6.88
C CYS A 238 -5.71 -1.12 8.40
N PHE A 239 -4.74 -0.70 9.22
CA PHE A 239 -4.84 -0.76 10.68
C PHE A 239 -5.53 0.49 11.26
N LYS A 240 -6.68 0.27 11.90
CA LYS A 240 -7.48 1.30 12.59
C LYS A 240 -7.52 1.05 14.09
N GLU A 241 -8.20 1.90 14.83
CA GLU A 241 -8.21 1.85 16.30
C GLU A 241 -8.91 0.59 16.83
N ASN A 242 -9.82 0.02 16.05
CA ASN A 242 -10.63 -1.14 16.42
C ASN A 242 -10.16 -2.45 15.76
N GLY A 243 -9.06 -2.45 15.01
CA GLY A 243 -8.53 -3.62 14.31
C GLY A 243 -8.07 -3.34 12.88
N SER A 244 -7.77 -4.40 12.14
CA SER A 244 -7.34 -4.36 10.75
C SER A 244 -8.50 -4.54 9.75
N HIS A 245 -8.54 -3.72 8.70
CA HIS A 245 -9.60 -3.72 7.69
C HIS A 245 -9.04 -3.56 6.29
N SER A 246 -8.81 -4.67 5.59
CA SER A 246 -8.23 -4.70 4.23
C SER A 246 -9.10 -4.01 3.17
N VAL A 247 -10.40 -3.82 3.41
CA VAL A 247 -11.27 -3.02 2.51
C VAL A 247 -10.77 -1.57 2.31
N VAL A 248 -9.99 -1.04 3.27
CA VAL A 248 -9.36 0.28 3.14
C VAL A 248 -8.41 0.35 1.95
N TYR A 249 -7.70 -0.75 1.66
CA TYR A 249 -6.84 -0.86 0.48
C TYR A 249 -7.64 -0.67 -0.82
N LEU A 250 -8.80 -1.33 -0.93
CA LEU A 250 -9.70 -1.19 -2.07
C LEU A 250 -10.27 0.22 -2.18
N LEU A 251 -10.74 0.78 -1.07
CA LEU A 251 -11.28 2.14 -1.02
C LEU A 251 -10.26 3.18 -1.49
N ASN A 252 -8.99 3.02 -1.12
CA ASN A 252 -7.94 3.94 -1.50
C ASN A 252 -7.74 4.00 -3.02
N LYS A 253 -7.99 2.91 -3.78
CA LYS A 253 -7.94 2.93 -5.26
C LYS A 253 -8.93 3.91 -5.91
N PHE A 254 -9.96 4.33 -5.19
CA PHE A 254 -10.97 5.30 -5.66
C PHE A 254 -10.76 6.71 -5.12
N ARG A 255 -9.86 6.89 -4.14
CA ARG A 255 -9.69 8.20 -3.53
C ARG A 255 -8.81 9.05 -4.43
N GLY A 256 -9.35 10.18 -4.87
CA GLY A 256 -8.60 11.18 -5.61
C GLY A 256 -7.35 11.63 -4.84
N SER A 257 -6.30 11.87 -5.60
CA SER A 257 -4.97 12.28 -5.15
C SER A 257 -4.81 13.80 -5.05
N ASP A 258 -5.89 14.57 -5.25
CA ASP A 258 -5.87 16.04 -5.13
C ASP A 258 -5.19 16.41 -3.80
N PRO A 259 -4.07 17.14 -3.85
CA PRO A 259 -3.26 17.41 -2.67
C PRO A 259 -4.04 18.33 -1.75
N LYS A 260 -4.84 17.73 -0.87
CA LYS A 260 -5.49 18.46 0.22
C LYS A 260 -4.39 19.13 1.04
N THR A 261 -4.68 20.29 1.62
CA THR A 261 -3.74 21.05 2.46
C THR A 261 -2.92 20.19 3.44
N PRO A 262 -3.45 19.14 4.09
CA PRO A 262 -2.66 18.24 4.93
C PRO A 262 -1.60 17.40 4.18
N VAL A 263 -1.89 16.93 2.96
CA VAL A 263 -0.95 16.15 2.13
C VAL A 263 0.18 17.07 1.66
N LEU A 264 -0.17 18.27 1.18
CA LEU A 264 0.80 19.29 0.80
C LEU A 264 1.72 19.66 1.98
N LEU A 265 1.14 19.92 3.16
CA LEU A 265 1.91 20.18 4.37
C LEU A 265 2.85 19.00 4.70
N GLY A 266 2.38 17.76 4.60
CA GLY A 266 3.21 16.56 4.81
C GLY A 266 4.41 16.51 3.87
N ASN A 267 4.22 16.77 2.58
CA ASN A 267 5.30 16.79 1.60
C ASN A 267 6.32 17.91 1.86
N ILE A 268 5.86 19.10 2.27
CA ILE A 268 6.75 20.21 2.66
C ILE A 268 7.55 19.82 3.92
N VAL A 269 6.89 19.21 4.91
CA VAL A 269 7.53 18.80 6.18
C VAL A 269 8.57 17.69 5.96
N ASN A 270 8.31 16.73 5.07
CA ASN A 270 9.32 15.74 4.65
C ASN A 270 10.53 16.44 4.03
N PHE A 271 10.31 17.35 3.06
CA PHE A 271 11.40 18.13 2.48
C PHE A 271 12.20 18.92 3.52
N LEU A 272 11.53 19.58 4.48
CA LEU A 272 12.20 20.29 5.56
C LEU A 272 13.03 19.35 6.45
N PHE A 273 12.50 18.16 6.75
CA PHE A 273 13.20 17.16 7.54
C PHE A 273 14.46 16.67 6.82
N GLU A 274 14.39 16.35 5.53
CA GLU A 274 15.53 15.98 4.70
C GLU A 274 16.62 17.06 4.73
N GLU A 275 16.25 18.32 4.47
CA GLU A 275 17.19 19.44 4.47
C GLU A 275 17.79 19.71 5.86
N LEU A 276 17.04 19.52 6.94
CA LEU A 276 17.53 19.72 8.31
C LEU A 276 18.42 18.58 8.81
N VAL A 277 18.16 17.33 8.43
CA VAL A 277 19.07 16.20 8.71
C VAL A 277 20.41 16.45 8.02
N ASN A 278 20.37 16.98 6.80
CA ASN A 278 21.55 17.28 6.01
C ASN A 278 22.30 18.53 6.48
N ASN A 279 21.58 19.62 6.76
CA ASN A 279 22.12 20.89 7.23
C ASN A 279 21.24 21.47 8.37
N PRO A 280 21.55 21.16 9.64
CA PRO A 280 20.76 21.61 10.78
C PRO A 280 20.74 23.13 10.97
N ASP A 281 21.73 23.83 10.42
CA ASP A 281 21.89 25.28 10.59
C ASP A 281 21.15 26.07 9.51
N VAL A 282 20.59 25.40 8.49
CA VAL A 282 19.81 26.05 7.44
C VAL A 282 18.68 26.89 8.03
N LEU A 283 18.39 28.03 7.39
CA LEU A 283 17.33 28.95 7.77
C LEU A 283 16.11 28.73 6.88
N LEU A 284 14.91 28.88 7.44
CA LEU A 284 13.66 28.64 6.70
C LEU A 284 13.54 29.60 5.52
N GLU A 285 13.99 30.84 5.67
CA GLU A 285 14.00 31.89 4.64
C GLU A 285 14.77 31.47 3.39
N ASN A 286 15.82 30.65 3.54
CA ASN A 286 16.59 30.12 2.42
C ASN A 286 15.86 28.97 1.72
N LEU A 287 15.02 28.23 2.44
CA LEU A 287 14.22 27.12 1.92
C LEU A 287 12.90 27.59 1.30
N THR A 288 12.37 28.73 1.71
CA THR A 288 11.09 29.29 1.21
C THR A 288 11.02 29.33 -0.32
N PRO A 289 11.99 29.93 -1.04
CA PRO A 289 11.96 29.94 -2.51
C PRO A 289 11.93 28.53 -3.12
N ILE A 290 12.63 27.58 -2.50
CA ILE A 290 12.72 26.19 -2.95
C ILE A 290 11.38 25.47 -2.75
N ILE A 291 10.70 25.73 -1.63
CA ILE A 291 9.36 25.20 -1.35
C ILE A 291 8.38 25.68 -2.41
N PHE A 292 8.34 26.99 -2.71
CA PHE A 292 7.47 27.53 -3.75
C PHE A 292 7.81 26.97 -5.14
N GLN A 293 9.09 26.74 -5.44
CA GLN A 293 9.50 26.13 -6.69
C GLN A 293 9.07 24.66 -6.79
N LYS A 294 9.29 23.86 -5.74
CA LYS A 294 9.02 22.41 -5.71
C LYS A 294 7.53 22.08 -5.63
N PHE A 295 6.76 22.91 -4.92
CA PHE A 295 5.35 22.67 -4.64
C PHE A 295 4.42 23.70 -5.27
N GLY A 296 4.87 24.40 -6.32
CA GLY A 296 4.14 25.51 -6.94
C GLY A 296 2.71 25.14 -7.38
N LEU A 297 2.52 24.05 -8.12
CA LEU A 297 1.18 23.64 -8.58
C LEU A 297 0.20 23.42 -7.41
N PRO A 298 0.49 22.55 -6.42
CA PRO A 298 -0.39 22.42 -5.26
C PRO A 298 -0.68 23.74 -4.52
N LEU A 299 0.31 24.63 -4.43
CA LEU A 299 0.14 25.92 -3.75
C LEU A 299 -0.83 26.86 -4.48
N THR A 300 -0.91 26.79 -5.82
CA THR A 300 -1.89 27.58 -6.60
C THR A 300 -3.35 27.17 -6.39
N LEU A 301 -3.61 26.04 -5.74
CA LEU A 301 -4.96 25.61 -5.39
C LEU A 301 -5.48 26.24 -4.10
N LEU A 302 -4.64 26.96 -3.37
CA LEU A 302 -4.97 27.60 -2.10
C LEU A 302 -5.25 29.09 -2.31
N ASP A 303 -6.23 29.62 -1.59
CA ASP A 303 -6.38 31.07 -1.48
C ASP A 303 -5.32 31.70 -0.54
N ASP A 304 -5.26 33.03 -0.51
CA ASP A 304 -4.26 33.78 0.27
C ASP A 304 -4.32 33.46 1.78
N ASP A 305 -5.50 33.20 2.34
CA ASP A 305 -5.67 32.95 3.77
C ASP A 305 -5.36 31.49 4.13
N GLU A 306 -5.73 30.55 3.26
CA GLU A 306 -5.31 29.16 3.33
C GLU A 306 -3.78 29.04 3.24
N LEU A 307 -3.14 29.79 2.34
CA LEU A 307 -1.68 29.83 2.18
C LEU A 307 -0.99 30.38 3.42
N LYS A 308 -1.46 31.51 3.98
CA LYS A 308 -0.93 32.04 5.26
C LYS A 308 -1.06 31.03 6.39
N THR A 309 -2.21 30.36 6.48
CA THR A 309 -2.48 29.34 7.50
C THR A 309 -1.57 28.12 7.33
N LEU A 310 -1.32 27.69 6.09
CA LEU A 310 -0.35 26.65 5.78
C LEU A 310 1.05 27.08 6.24
N TRP A 311 1.45 28.32 5.94
CA TRP A 311 2.79 28.81 6.23
C TRP A 311 3.09 28.89 7.74
N GLN A 312 2.12 29.33 8.55
CA GLN A 312 2.23 29.29 10.02
C GLN A 312 2.48 27.87 10.55
N LYS A 313 1.87 26.86 9.92
CA LYS A 313 2.12 25.45 10.27
C LYS A 313 3.54 25.05 9.85
N VAL A 314 3.96 25.39 8.63
CA VAL A 314 5.33 25.13 8.13
C VAL A 314 6.38 25.67 9.10
N GLU A 315 6.24 26.91 9.56
CA GLU A 315 7.15 27.53 10.56
C GLU A 315 7.18 26.77 11.89
N THR A 316 6.02 26.29 12.34
CA THR A 316 5.91 25.49 13.57
C THR A 316 6.62 24.15 13.43
N HIS A 317 6.38 23.44 12.31
CA HIS A 317 7.06 22.19 12.00
C HIS A 317 8.57 22.37 11.91
N PHE A 318 9.05 23.42 11.22
CA PHE A 318 10.46 23.71 11.09
C PHE A 318 11.16 23.88 12.45
N ARG A 319 10.57 24.67 13.35
CA ARG A 319 11.09 24.86 14.72
C ARG A 319 11.12 23.56 15.52
N ASN A 320 10.05 22.77 15.45
CA ASN A 320 9.97 21.48 16.15
C ASN A 320 11.01 20.48 15.63
N LEU A 321 11.16 20.37 14.30
CA LEU A 321 12.16 19.49 13.67
C LEU A 321 13.58 19.87 14.10
N LYS A 322 13.93 21.17 14.10
CA LYS A 322 15.23 21.65 14.62
C LYS A 322 15.46 21.23 16.07
N ARG A 323 14.46 21.41 16.95
CA ARG A 323 14.53 21.00 18.35
C ARG A 323 14.79 19.49 18.49
N VAL A 324 14.04 18.67 17.76
CA VAL A 324 14.15 17.20 17.79
C VAL A 324 15.54 16.74 17.36
N LEU A 325 16.06 17.28 16.26
CA LEU A 325 17.39 16.91 15.75
C LEU A 325 18.52 17.36 16.69
N ALA A 326 18.39 18.53 17.31
CA ALA A 326 19.42 19.06 18.22
C ALA A 326 19.41 18.39 19.60
N ILE A 327 18.22 18.04 20.11
CA ILE A 327 18.03 17.59 21.49
C ILE A 327 17.68 16.09 21.54
N ASP A 328 16.55 15.69 20.97
CA ASP A 328 15.98 14.36 21.15
C ASP A 328 16.86 13.28 20.51
N PHE A 329 17.37 13.51 19.29
CA PHE A 329 18.27 12.58 18.61
C PHE A 329 19.56 12.34 19.40
N LYS A 330 20.16 13.42 19.92
CA LYS A 330 21.37 13.35 20.74
C LYS A 330 21.14 12.58 22.05
N GLN A 331 20.00 12.81 22.71
CA GLN A 331 19.63 12.10 23.94
C GLN A 331 19.41 10.60 23.74
N LEU A 332 18.89 10.20 22.58
CA LEU A 332 18.59 8.79 22.25
C LEU A 332 19.76 8.05 21.57
N GLY A 333 20.86 8.75 21.31
CA GLY A 333 22.03 8.22 20.62
C GLY A 333 21.76 7.89 19.14
N ILE A 334 20.91 8.67 18.49
CA ILE A 334 20.67 8.57 17.03
C ILE A 334 21.72 9.44 16.34
N ASP A 335 22.73 8.79 15.75
CA ASP A 335 23.79 9.50 15.02
C ASP A 335 23.37 9.80 13.58
N LYS A 336 23.14 11.07 13.29
CA LYS A 336 22.79 11.56 11.96
C LYS A 336 23.90 11.35 10.92
N ASN A 337 25.16 11.25 11.31
CA ASN A 337 26.27 11.06 10.36
C ASN A 337 26.23 9.67 9.70
N ASN A 338 25.61 8.71 10.40
CA ASN A 338 25.36 7.34 9.92
C ASN A 338 23.92 7.16 9.44
N SER A 339 23.25 8.25 9.04
CA SER A 339 21.86 8.22 8.58
C SER A 339 21.75 8.17 7.06
N PHE A 340 20.73 7.45 6.61
CA PHE A 340 20.34 7.25 5.23
C PHE A 340 18.89 7.69 5.08
N ILE A 341 18.68 8.69 4.23
CA ILE A 341 17.37 9.31 4.00
C ILE A 341 16.68 8.60 2.84
N GLU A 342 15.37 8.35 2.99
CA GLU A 342 14.51 7.79 1.94
C GLU A 342 15.04 6.44 1.40
N SER A 343 15.53 5.60 2.32
CA SER A 343 16.17 4.32 2.01
C SER A 343 15.13 3.28 1.59
N SER A 344 15.31 2.67 0.43
CA SER A 344 14.37 1.70 -0.14
C SER A 344 14.88 0.26 0.00
N PHE A 345 13.97 -0.67 0.31
CA PHE A 345 14.28 -2.09 0.50
C PHE A 345 13.14 -2.99 -0.02
N PHE A 346 13.50 -4.21 -0.41
CA PHE A 346 12.58 -5.25 -0.89
C PHE A 346 12.66 -6.49 -0.01
N SER A 347 11.55 -7.23 0.11
CA SER A 347 11.50 -8.49 0.85
C SER A 347 10.57 -9.50 0.20
N LYS A 348 11.13 -10.39 -0.64
CA LYS A 348 10.41 -11.59 -1.12
C LYS A 348 9.94 -12.46 0.05
N LYS A 349 10.74 -12.55 1.13
CA LYS A 349 10.40 -13.33 2.33
C LYS A 349 9.02 -12.98 2.90
N TYR A 350 8.72 -11.69 3.00
CA TYR A 350 7.46 -11.19 3.56
C TYR A 350 6.47 -10.64 2.51
N GLY A 351 6.88 -10.59 1.25
CA GLY A 351 6.09 -10.05 0.14
C GLY A 351 5.78 -8.56 0.32
N ILE A 352 6.78 -7.79 0.77
CA ILE A 352 6.65 -6.36 1.07
C ILE A 352 7.80 -5.56 0.47
N GLN A 353 7.54 -4.29 0.18
CA GLN A 353 8.55 -3.30 -0.16
C GLN A 353 8.28 -2.00 0.60
N GLY A 354 9.33 -1.22 0.85
CA GLY A 354 9.19 0.00 1.64
C GLY A 354 10.31 0.99 1.43
N ARG A 355 9.98 2.25 1.73
CA ARG A 355 10.92 3.36 1.82
C ARG A 355 10.84 3.96 3.22
N LEU A 356 11.98 4.07 3.89
CA LEU A 356 12.08 4.62 5.24
C LEU A 356 12.51 6.09 5.17
N ASP A 357 11.81 6.97 5.88
CA ASP A 357 12.15 8.40 5.91
C ASP A 357 13.60 8.62 6.42
N LEU A 358 13.95 7.95 7.52
CA LEU A 358 15.31 7.92 8.06
C LEU A 358 15.66 6.53 8.59
N PHE A 359 16.76 5.98 8.08
CA PHE A 359 17.38 4.76 8.58
C PHE A 359 18.78 5.09 9.10
N VAL A 360 19.11 4.67 10.31
CA VAL A 360 20.44 4.81 10.89
C VAL A 360 21.05 3.43 11.02
N PHE A 361 22.22 3.26 10.42
CA PHE A 361 22.99 2.03 10.49
C PHE A 361 24.47 2.34 10.72
N ASP A 362 25.01 1.79 11.79
CA ASP A 362 26.44 1.80 12.06
C ASP A 362 26.94 0.36 12.17
N GLU A 363 27.75 -0.04 11.19
CA GLU A 363 28.30 -1.39 11.10
C GLU A 363 29.24 -1.72 12.28
N LYS A 364 29.97 -0.74 12.80
CA LYS A 364 30.94 -0.95 13.89
C LYS A 364 30.23 -1.25 15.21
N THR A 365 29.18 -0.50 15.50
CA THR A 365 28.41 -0.65 16.75
C THR A 365 27.23 -1.60 16.61
N LYS A 366 26.90 -2.04 15.39
CA LYS A 366 25.69 -2.81 15.05
C LYS A 366 24.41 -2.13 15.55
N THR A 367 24.40 -0.80 15.53
CA THR A 367 23.25 -0.02 15.97
C THR A 367 22.33 0.21 14.79
N PHE A 368 21.06 -0.14 14.95
CA PHE A 368 20.00 0.11 13.97
C PHE A 368 18.94 1.00 14.60
N ALA A 369 18.56 2.06 13.89
CA ALA A 369 17.40 2.87 14.26
C ALA A 369 16.58 3.25 13.03
N ILE A 370 15.28 3.34 13.23
CA ILE A 370 14.31 3.75 12.21
C ILE A 370 13.55 4.95 12.78
N VAL A 371 13.43 6.03 12.01
CA VAL A 371 12.59 7.18 12.37
C VAL A 371 11.62 7.45 11.24
N GLU A 372 10.33 7.20 11.49
CA GLU A 372 9.24 7.49 10.57
C GLU A 372 8.62 8.87 10.88
N LEU A 373 8.53 9.76 9.90
CA LEU A 373 8.01 11.12 10.05
C LEU A 373 6.50 11.17 9.80
N LYS A 374 5.77 11.87 10.67
CA LYS A 374 4.35 12.19 10.52
C LYS A 374 4.10 13.66 10.82
N SER A 375 3.48 14.36 9.86
CA SER A 375 3.10 15.77 10.00
C SER A 375 1.80 15.98 10.80
N GLY A 376 0.97 14.96 10.94
CA GLY A 376 -0.27 15.02 11.74
C GLY A 376 -0.03 14.83 13.25
N SER A 377 -1.07 15.06 14.05
CA SER A 377 -1.11 14.58 15.44
C SER A 377 -1.56 13.12 15.47
N PRO A 378 -1.12 12.32 16.46
CA PRO A 378 -1.63 10.97 16.64
C PRO A 378 -3.11 11.01 16.97
N TRP A 379 -3.88 10.23 16.23
CA TRP A 379 -5.30 10.03 16.47
C TRP A 379 -5.53 8.74 17.27
N LYS A 380 -6.33 8.83 18.35
CA LYS A 380 -6.67 7.75 19.29
C LYS A 380 -5.49 6.78 19.53
N PRO A 381 -4.38 7.30 20.06
CA PRO A 381 -3.15 6.54 20.15
C PRO A 381 -3.28 5.32 21.08
N ASN A 382 -2.44 4.32 20.82
CA ASN A 382 -2.23 3.18 21.71
C ASN A 382 -1.49 3.60 23.01
N ALA A 383 -1.19 2.62 23.86
CA ALA A 383 -0.48 2.84 25.14
C ALA A 383 0.89 3.52 25.00
N TYR A 384 1.50 3.47 23.82
CA TYR A 384 2.79 4.12 23.51
C TYR A 384 2.64 5.53 22.93
N GLY A 385 1.41 6.05 22.85
CA GLY A 385 1.14 7.34 22.22
C GLY A 385 1.15 7.27 20.69
N ILE A 386 0.98 6.10 20.08
CA ILE A 386 1.13 5.95 18.62
C ILE A 386 -0.19 5.50 17.99
N SER A 387 -0.58 6.12 16.87
CA SER A 387 -1.75 5.69 16.09
C SER A 387 -1.56 4.28 15.51
N SER A 388 -2.61 3.45 15.46
CA SER A 388 -2.51 2.05 15.02
C SER A 388 -1.81 1.85 13.67
N ALA A 389 -2.16 2.66 12.66
CA ALA A 389 -1.52 2.61 11.34
C ALA A 389 -0.01 2.89 11.43
N HIS A 390 0.39 3.92 12.16
CA HIS A 390 1.80 4.30 12.31
C HIS A 390 2.59 3.22 13.08
N PHE A 391 1.97 2.62 14.11
CA PHE A 391 2.56 1.51 14.84
C PHE A 391 2.79 0.31 13.92
N ALA A 392 1.78 -0.11 13.16
CA ALA A 392 1.91 -1.19 12.18
C ALA A 392 3.01 -0.90 11.14
N GLN A 393 3.11 0.34 10.65
CA GLN A 393 4.14 0.77 9.72
C GLN A 393 5.55 0.48 10.24
N THR A 394 5.85 0.85 11.49
CA THR A 394 7.17 0.57 12.10
C THR A 394 7.46 -0.92 12.26
N GLN A 395 6.43 -1.76 12.54
CA GLN A 395 6.62 -3.21 12.61
C GLN A 395 6.97 -3.80 11.24
N ILE A 396 6.36 -3.29 10.18
CA ILE A 396 6.65 -3.72 8.81
C ILE A 396 8.08 -3.31 8.42
N TYR A 397 8.50 -2.09 8.73
CA TYR A 397 9.87 -1.66 8.46
C TYR A 397 10.90 -2.50 9.24
N GLU A 398 10.62 -2.84 10.49
CA GLU A 398 11.49 -3.75 11.26
C GLU A 398 11.63 -5.11 10.55
N MET A 399 10.52 -5.69 10.08
CA MET A 399 10.55 -6.95 9.30
C MET A 399 11.36 -6.82 8.01
N LEU A 400 11.22 -5.69 7.31
CA LEU A 400 11.93 -5.39 6.07
C LEU A 400 13.44 -5.32 6.30
N ILE A 401 13.89 -4.52 7.27
CA ILE A 401 15.31 -4.40 7.64
C ILE A 401 15.88 -5.72 8.14
N HIS A 402 15.12 -6.48 8.95
CA HIS A 402 15.54 -7.80 9.41
C HIS A 402 15.65 -8.82 8.26
N SER A 403 14.87 -8.68 7.18
CA SER A 403 15.00 -9.57 6.02
C SER A 403 16.26 -9.32 5.19
N VAL A 404 16.75 -8.08 5.18
CA VAL A 404 17.95 -7.65 4.45
C VAL A 404 19.22 -7.94 5.25
N TYR A 405 19.28 -7.49 6.51
CA TYR A 405 20.50 -7.55 7.32
C TYR A 405 20.57 -8.77 8.27
N GLY A 406 19.50 -9.57 8.34
CA GLY A 406 19.46 -10.85 9.07
C GLY A 406 19.73 -10.73 10.57
N LYS A 407 20.48 -11.68 11.15
CA LYS A 407 20.79 -11.73 12.60
C LYS A 407 21.63 -10.54 13.09
N LYS A 408 22.14 -9.66 12.22
CA LYS A 408 22.84 -8.44 12.65
C LYS A 408 21.87 -7.45 13.34
N THR A 409 20.56 -7.61 13.15
CA THR A 409 19.53 -6.70 13.64
C THR A 409 18.81 -7.18 14.91
N GLU A 410 19.53 -7.85 15.84
CA GLU A 410 18.92 -8.36 17.09
C GLU A 410 18.21 -7.25 17.90
N TYR A 411 18.60 -5.99 17.71
CA TYR A 411 17.91 -4.85 18.29
C TYR A 411 17.83 -3.65 17.32
N ILE A 412 16.61 -3.37 16.83
CA ILE A 412 16.30 -2.18 16.04
C ILE A 412 15.51 -1.21 16.93
N LYS A 413 15.97 0.03 17.05
CA LYS A 413 15.24 1.10 17.74
C LYS A 413 14.27 1.77 16.78
N ASN A 414 12.99 1.44 16.88
CA ASN A 414 11.97 2.09 16.04
C ASN A 414 11.40 3.33 16.73
N TYR A 415 11.28 4.42 15.98
CA TYR A 415 10.69 5.67 16.43
C TYR A 415 9.71 6.23 15.41
N ILE A 416 8.72 6.96 15.92
CA ILE A 416 7.82 7.79 15.11
C ILE A 416 7.96 9.23 15.55
N LEU A 417 8.26 10.11 14.61
CA LEU A 417 8.41 11.54 14.79
C LEU A 417 7.12 12.26 14.38
N TYR A 418 6.34 12.70 15.35
CA TYR A 418 5.18 13.56 15.14
C TYR A 418 5.63 15.03 15.16
N SER A 419 6.00 15.57 14.00
CA SER A 419 6.65 16.89 13.90
C SER A 419 5.76 18.08 14.26
N LYS A 420 4.44 17.89 14.32
CA LYS A 420 3.49 18.90 14.82
C LYS A 420 3.61 19.09 16.34
N GLU A 421 3.95 18.03 17.06
CA GLU A 421 4.01 18.05 18.52
C GLU A 421 5.33 18.68 18.97
N ASN A 422 5.27 19.62 19.93
CA ASN A 422 6.48 20.21 20.50
C ASN A 422 7.09 19.29 21.58
N GLU A 423 6.25 18.77 22.48
CA GLU A 423 6.63 17.84 23.54
C GLU A 423 6.38 16.39 23.11
N LYS A 424 7.30 15.48 23.47
CA LYS A 424 7.19 14.04 23.14
C LYS A 424 6.91 13.79 21.65
N ALA A 425 7.59 14.57 20.79
CA ALA A 425 7.48 14.50 19.34
C ALA A 425 7.97 13.15 18.82
N LEU A 426 9.11 12.68 19.35
CA LEU A 426 9.72 11.40 19.00
C LEU A 426 9.27 10.32 19.99
N ARG A 427 8.55 9.31 19.50
CA ARG A 427 7.94 8.24 20.32
C ARG A 427 8.55 6.89 19.96
N PHE A 428 8.96 6.12 20.96
CA PHE A 428 9.48 4.78 20.77
C PHE A 428 8.36 3.80 20.41
N SER A 429 8.60 2.98 19.39
CA SER A 429 7.69 1.94 18.93
C SER A 429 8.29 0.55 19.22
N PRO A 430 7.84 -0.16 20.26
CA PRO A 430 8.40 -1.47 20.59
C PRO A 430 8.07 -2.54 19.54
N SER A 431 8.98 -3.48 19.33
CA SER A 431 8.74 -4.67 18.49
C SER A 431 7.68 -5.57 19.13
N LEU A 432 6.66 -5.96 18.36
CA LEU A 432 5.60 -6.84 18.81
C LEU A 432 5.30 -7.92 17.76
N LYS A 433 5.74 -9.16 18.04
CA LYS A 433 5.58 -10.30 17.11
C LYS A 433 4.12 -10.58 16.72
N LEU A 434 3.18 -10.44 17.66
CA LEU A 434 1.75 -10.62 17.35
C LEU A 434 1.26 -9.60 16.30
N GLN A 435 1.75 -8.35 16.37
CA GLN A 435 1.44 -7.32 15.37
C GLN A 435 2.04 -7.66 14.01
N GLN A 436 3.27 -8.19 13.98
CA GLN A 436 3.93 -8.66 12.75
C GLN A 436 3.14 -9.79 12.07
N TRP A 437 2.54 -10.70 12.84
CA TRP A 437 1.65 -11.75 12.28
C TRP A 437 0.34 -11.19 11.74
N GLU A 438 -0.27 -10.24 12.44
CA GLU A 438 -1.47 -9.55 11.95
C GLU A 438 -1.18 -8.76 10.66
N VAL A 439 0.00 -8.13 10.57
CA VAL A 439 0.50 -7.48 9.35
C VAL A 439 0.57 -8.47 8.18
N LEU A 440 1.15 -9.66 8.36
CA LEU A 440 1.21 -10.66 7.28
C LEU A 440 -0.17 -11.19 6.90
N LYS A 441 -1.07 -11.36 7.88
CA LYS A 441 -2.48 -11.73 7.63
C LYS A 441 -3.17 -10.68 6.75
N VAL A 442 -3.05 -9.39 7.08
CA VAL A 442 -3.61 -8.29 6.28
C VAL A 442 -2.96 -8.19 4.89
N ARG A 443 -1.64 -8.40 4.81
CA ARG A 443 -0.93 -8.43 3.54
C ARG A 443 -1.47 -9.54 2.63
N ASN A 444 -1.75 -10.73 3.17
CA ASN A 444 -2.39 -11.80 2.41
C ASN A 444 -3.83 -11.44 2.00
N GLU A 445 -4.60 -10.75 2.85
CA GLU A 445 -5.93 -10.23 2.48
C GLU A 445 -5.84 -9.25 1.29
N ILE A 446 -4.83 -8.38 1.25
CA ILE A 446 -4.58 -7.49 0.10
C ILE A 446 -4.29 -8.27 -1.17
N VAL A 447 -3.44 -9.32 -1.10
CA VAL A 447 -3.16 -10.19 -2.26
C VAL A 447 -4.42 -10.92 -2.74
N ILE A 448 -5.27 -11.38 -1.81
CA ILE A 448 -6.57 -11.97 -2.15
C ILE A 448 -7.47 -10.95 -2.84
N LEU A 449 -7.51 -9.70 -2.38
CA LEU A 449 -8.25 -8.63 -3.06
C LEU A 449 -7.73 -8.39 -4.48
N GLU A 450 -6.40 -8.34 -4.68
CA GLU A 450 -5.80 -8.24 -6.02
C GLU A 450 -6.23 -9.38 -6.93
N GLU A 451 -6.26 -10.62 -6.44
CA GLU A 451 -6.74 -11.76 -7.21
C GLU A 451 -8.21 -11.63 -7.60
N LEU A 452 -9.08 -11.26 -6.65
CA LEU A 452 -10.49 -11.04 -6.91
C LEU A 452 -10.74 -9.95 -7.96
N MET A 453 -9.93 -8.89 -7.93
CA MET A 453 -10.06 -7.77 -8.87
C MET A 453 -9.69 -8.15 -10.30
N LYS A 454 -8.89 -9.19 -10.54
CA LYS A 454 -8.51 -9.62 -11.90
C LYS A 454 -9.68 -10.15 -12.73
N ASN A 455 -10.72 -10.68 -12.06
CA ASN A 455 -11.83 -11.39 -12.69
C ASN A 455 -13.17 -10.99 -12.04
N LEU A 456 -13.60 -9.74 -12.22
CA LEU A 456 -14.88 -9.26 -11.71
C LEU A 456 -16.02 -9.63 -12.67
N PRO A 457 -16.93 -10.57 -12.33
CA PRO A 457 -18.15 -10.81 -13.11
C PRO A 457 -19.10 -9.60 -13.05
N GLU A 458 -20.05 -9.56 -13.99
CA GLU A 458 -21.04 -8.46 -14.11
C GLU A 458 -21.89 -8.21 -12.84
N ASN A 459 -21.97 -9.17 -11.92
CA ASN A 459 -22.71 -9.08 -10.66
C ASN A 459 -21.81 -9.21 -9.42
N HIS A 460 -20.51 -8.93 -9.53
CA HIS A 460 -19.60 -9.13 -8.41
C HIS A 460 -19.90 -8.20 -7.22
N GLU A 461 -19.90 -8.76 -6.02
CA GLU A 461 -20.28 -8.04 -4.79
C GLU A 461 -19.11 -7.44 -4.02
N ILE A 462 -17.87 -7.53 -4.51
CA ILE A 462 -16.70 -6.98 -3.77
C ILE A 462 -16.86 -5.49 -3.45
N PHE A 463 -17.47 -4.71 -4.34
CA PHE A 463 -17.70 -3.30 -4.07
C PHE A 463 -18.86 -3.06 -3.11
N ASN A 464 -19.73 -4.06 -2.90
CA ASN A 464 -20.74 -4.01 -1.84
C ASN A 464 -20.10 -4.16 -0.45
N THR A 465 -18.88 -4.70 -0.33
CA THR A 465 -18.15 -4.74 0.96
C THR A 465 -17.63 -3.35 1.37
N ILE A 466 -17.62 -2.37 0.45
CA ILE A 466 -17.38 -0.96 0.77
C ILE A 466 -18.71 -0.38 1.27
N ASN A 467 -19.17 -0.81 2.45
CA ASN A 467 -20.43 -0.36 3.03
C ASN A 467 -20.33 0.11 4.48
N LEU A 468 -21.21 1.01 4.92
CA LEU A 468 -21.15 1.53 6.29
C LEU A 468 -21.50 0.49 7.37
N ASN A 469 -22.33 -0.51 7.05
CA ASN A 469 -22.78 -1.52 8.01
C ASN A 469 -21.63 -2.44 8.47
N ASP A 470 -20.61 -2.60 7.63
CA ASP A 470 -19.37 -3.34 7.91
C ASP A 470 -18.24 -2.41 8.38
N ILE A 471 -18.51 -1.11 8.61
CA ILE A 471 -17.53 -0.02 8.70
C ILE A 471 -17.93 1.06 9.75
N ASP A 472 -18.53 0.68 10.89
CA ASP A 472 -18.85 1.62 11.98
C ASP A 472 -17.61 2.25 12.69
N TYR A 473 -16.42 1.89 12.23
CA TYR A 473 -15.14 2.19 12.88
C TYR A 473 -14.22 3.12 12.11
N LEU A 474 -14.60 3.55 10.90
CA LEU A 474 -13.75 4.46 10.14
C LEU A 474 -13.87 5.90 10.66
N ASN A 475 -12.73 6.59 10.70
CA ASN A 475 -12.68 8.02 11.01
C ASN A 475 -13.55 8.83 10.02
N GLY A 476 -14.11 9.96 10.45
CA GLY A 476 -15.13 10.71 9.71
C GLY A 476 -14.79 11.04 8.24
N PHE A 477 -13.50 11.19 7.91
CA PHE A 477 -13.06 11.36 6.52
C PHE A 477 -13.36 10.13 5.64
N LEU A 478 -13.02 8.93 6.13
CA LEU A 478 -13.20 7.69 5.40
C LEU A 478 -14.68 7.31 5.30
N VAL A 479 -15.49 7.66 6.30
CA VAL A 479 -16.95 7.53 6.26
C VAL A 479 -17.55 8.35 5.11
N GLY A 480 -17.06 9.59 4.90
CA GLY A 480 -17.48 10.42 3.77
C GLY A 480 -17.15 9.77 2.42
N ALA A 481 -15.92 9.25 2.27
CA ALA A 481 -15.49 8.58 1.05
C ALA A 481 -16.31 7.31 0.74
N VAL A 482 -16.61 6.49 1.76
CA VAL A 482 -17.48 5.32 1.61
C VAL A 482 -18.88 5.73 1.17
N LYS A 483 -19.48 6.73 1.82
CA LYS A 483 -20.81 7.24 1.44
C LYS A 483 -20.86 7.73 0.00
N GLU A 484 -19.85 8.50 -0.42
CA GLU A 484 -19.74 9.01 -1.77
C GLU A 484 -19.61 7.87 -2.79
N PHE A 485 -18.73 6.90 -2.52
CA PHE A 485 -18.55 5.73 -3.36
C PHE A 485 -19.84 4.92 -3.49
N GLN A 486 -20.50 4.59 -2.37
CA GLN A 486 -21.74 3.82 -2.37
C GLN A 486 -22.84 4.53 -3.16
N LYS A 487 -23.02 5.84 -2.93
CA LYS A 487 -24.00 6.64 -3.65
C LYS A 487 -23.72 6.63 -5.14
N LEU A 488 -22.47 6.80 -5.56
CA LEU A 488 -22.11 6.74 -6.97
C LEU A 488 -22.41 5.37 -7.55
N TYR A 489 -21.89 4.32 -6.92
CA TYR A 489 -21.93 2.94 -7.40
C TYR A 489 -23.36 2.38 -7.51
N GLN A 490 -24.25 2.72 -6.56
CA GLN A 490 -25.66 2.35 -6.61
C GLN A 490 -26.42 3.01 -7.77
N ASN A 491 -26.00 4.21 -8.17
CA ASN A 491 -26.65 4.96 -9.26
C ASN A 491 -26.08 4.65 -10.65
N LEU A 492 -25.05 3.80 -10.76
CA LEU A 492 -24.52 3.40 -12.06
C LEU A 492 -25.52 2.49 -12.79
N SER A 493 -25.73 2.79 -14.08
CA SER A 493 -26.46 1.91 -15.00
C SER A 493 -25.74 0.57 -15.17
N SER A 494 -26.46 -0.43 -15.69
CA SER A 494 -25.87 -1.73 -16.00
C SER A 494 -24.71 -1.63 -17.00
N PHE A 495 -24.83 -0.72 -17.98
CA PHE A 495 -23.78 -0.50 -18.98
C PHE A 495 -22.53 0.15 -18.38
N GLU A 496 -22.68 1.15 -17.51
CA GLU A 496 -21.55 1.77 -16.81
C GLU A 496 -20.84 0.78 -15.87
N LYS A 497 -21.59 -0.09 -15.17
CA LYS A 497 -21.00 -1.15 -14.35
C LYS A 497 -20.18 -2.14 -15.18
N LYS A 498 -20.71 -2.56 -16.34
CA LYS A 498 -19.97 -3.42 -17.28
C LYS A 498 -18.68 -2.75 -17.77
N TYR A 499 -18.74 -1.48 -18.17
CA TYR A 499 -17.55 -0.73 -18.55
C TYR A 499 -16.53 -0.68 -17.40
N PHE A 500 -17.00 -0.29 -16.21
CA PHE A 500 -16.16 -0.18 -15.03
C PHE A 500 -15.47 -1.50 -14.66
N TYR A 501 -16.20 -2.63 -14.55
CA TYR A 501 -15.60 -3.90 -14.15
C TYR A 501 -14.58 -4.42 -15.16
N ASN A 502 -14.85 -4.27 -16.46
CA ASN A 502 -13.92 -4.73 -17.50
C ASN A 502 -12.59 -3.97 -17.43
N TYR A 503 -12.64 -2.64 -17.38
CA TYR A 503 -11.42 -1.83 -17.31
C TYR A 503 -10.75 -1.90 -15.94
N PHE A 504 -11.51 -1.99 -14.85
CA PHE A 504 -10.95 -2.17 -13.52
C PHE A 504 -10.20 -3.51 -13.41
N SER A 505 -10.79 -4.59 -13.94
CA SER A 505 -10.14 -5.91 -13.99
C SER A 505 -8.94 -5.92 -14.93
N PHE A 506 -9.01 -5.20 -16.05
CA PHE A 506 -7.88 -5.03 -16.95
C PHE A 506 -6.70 -4.36 -16.23
N VAL A 507 -6.93 -3.25 -15.53
CA VAL A 507 -5.88 -2.58 -14.75
C VAL A 507 -5.32 -3.50 -13.65
N ALA A 508 -6.15 -4.33 -13.00
CA ALA A 508 -5.68 -5.29 -11.99
C ALA A 508 -4.77 -6.39 -12.57
N ARG A 509 -5.10 -6.89 -13.76
CA ARG A 509 -4.26 -7.85 -14.49
C ARG A 509 -2.94 -7.22 -14.93
N GLU A 510 -2.98 -6.02 -15.51
CA GLU A 510 -1.78 -5.26 -15.90
C GLU A 510 -0.87 -4.97 -14.70
N PHE A 511 -1.45 -4.51 -13.58
CA PHE A 511 -0.70 -4.28 -12.34
C PHE A 511 -0.01 -5.55 -11.87
N THR A 512 -0.73 -6.68 -11.83
CA THR A 512 -0.13 -7.93 -11.37
C THR A 512 0.95 -8.40 -12.34
N MET A 513 0.69 -8.40 -13.66
CA MET A 513 1.67 -8.78 -14.68
C MET A 513 2.95 -7.92 -14.59
N ALA A 514 2.81 -6.61 -14.38
CA ALA A 514 3.96 -5.73 -14.19
C ALA A 514 4.76 -6.04 -12.91
N LYS A 515 4.12 -6.57 -11.86
CA LYS A 515 4.77 -6.89 -10.59
C LYS A 515 5.46 -8.26 -10.61
N ILE A 516 4.75 -9.32 -11.02
CA ILE A 516 5.25 -10.70 -10.94
C ILE A 516 5.76 -11.24 -12.28
N GLY A 517 5.20 -10.77 -13.40
CA GLY A 517 5.54 -11.25 -14.75
C GLY A 517 5.13 -12.70 -15.03
N GLU A 518 5.65 -13.22 -16.13
CA GLU A 518 5.57 -14.61 -16.53
C GLU A 518 6.98 -15.15 -16.82
N HIS A 519 7.27 -16.38 -16.39
CA HIS A 519 8.55 -17.03 -16.70
C HIS A 519 8.57 -17.49 -18.17
N GLY A 520 9.61 -17.13 -18.91
CA GLY A 520 9.84 -17.59 -20.28
C GLY A 520 10.66 -16.60 -21.10
N ILE A 521 11.34 -17.10 -22.14
CA ILE A 521 12.24 -16.29 -22.98
C ILE A 521 11.50 -15.14 -23.67
N ASP A 522 10.28 -15.38 -24.13
CA ASP A 522 9.43 -14.41 -24.81
C ASP A 522 8.33 -13.82 -23.89
N ALA A 523 8.39 -14.12 -22.59
CA ALA A 523 7.36 -13.73 -21.64
C ALA A 523 7.58 -12.30 -21.11
N SER A 524 6.49 -11.63 -20.74
CA SER A 524 6.56 -10.31 -20.12
C SER A 524 7.15 -10.45 -18.72
N GLN A 525 8.37 -9.96 -18.55
CA GLN A 525 9.03 -9.97 -17.26
C GLN A 525 8.51 -8.84 -16.37
N GLY A 526 8.13 -9.19 -15.15
CA GLY A 526 7.66 -8.24 -14.14
C GLY A 526 8.80 -7.75 -13.26
N HIS A 527 8.48 -6.87 -12.30
CA HIS A 527 9.42 -6.36 -11.30
C HIS A 527 10.15 -7.46 -10.53
N ALA A 528 9.50 -8.60 -10.29
CA ALA A 528 10.10 -9.76 -9.63
C ALA A 528 11.28 -10.38 -10.37
N ALA A 529 11.44 -10.11 -11.68
CA ALA A 529 12.62 -10.54 -12.44
C ALA A 529 13.94 -10.03 -11.83
N LEU A 530 13.89 -8.96 -11.02
CA LEU A 530 15.05 -8.47 -10.25
C LEU A 530 15.68 -9.54 -9.36
N TRP A 531 14.90 -10.49 -8.81
CA TRP A 531 15.42 -11.57 -7.94
C TRP A 531 15.08 -12.98 -8.41
N LEU A 532 14.19 -13.13 -9.41
CA LEU A 532 13.87 -14.43 -9.98
C LEU A 532 14.84 -14.85 -11.09
N GLU A 533 15.40 -13.89 -11.83
CA GLU A 533 16.34 -14.19 -12.90
C GLU A 533 17.79 -14.07 -12.43
N ASN A 534 18.65 -14.91 -12.98
CA ASN A 534 20.09 -14.75 -12.80
C ASN A 534 20.65 -13.65 -13.72
N VAL A 535 21.87 -13.19 -13.42
CA VAL A 535 22.53 -12.10 -14.16
C VAL A 535 22.69 -12.43 -15.65
N VAL A 536 22.97 -13.69 -16.01
CA VAL A 536 23.18 -14.09 -17.41
C VAL A 536 21.88 -13.97 -18.23
N GLU A 537 20.75 -14.36 -17.64
CA GLU A 537 19.43 -14.19 -18.25
C GLU A 537 19.12 -12.71 -18.49
N LYS A 538 19.30 -11.88 -17.46
CA LYS A 538 19.08 -10.42 -17.52
C LYS A 538 19.93 -9.75 -18.60
N GLU A 539 21.19 -10.13 -18.69
CA GLU A 539 22.13 -9.65 -19.71
C GLU A 539 21.69 -10.02 -21.13
N ASN A 540 21.25 -11.27 -21.34
CA ASN A 540 20.83 -11.75 -22.67
C ASN A 540 19.58 -11.03 -23.18
N ARG A 541 18.72 -10.54 -22.27
CA ARG A 541 17.56 -9.70 -22.61
C ARG A 541 17.82 -8.20 -22.53
N PHE A 542 19.08 -7.78 -22.36
CA PHE A 542 19.49 -6.37 -22.34
C PHE A 542 18.88 -5.54 -21.20
N ALA A 543 18.56 -6.16 -20.05
CA ALA A 543 17.80 -5.55 -18.95
C ALA A 543 18.64 -5.09 -17.75
N ILE A 544 19.95 -5.34 -17.77
CA ILE A 544 20.87 -4.96 -16.70
C ILE A 544 22.16 -4.38 -17.31
N ILE A 545 22.76 -3.41 -16.61
CA ILE A 545 24.18 -3.07 -16.80
C ILE A 545 24.90 -3.43 -15.51
N THR A 546 25.84 -4.38 -15.58
CA THR A 546 26.60 -4.87 -14.43
C THR A 546 27.98 -4.24 -14.33
N ASN A 547 28.63 -4.43 -13.19
CA ASN A 547 30.04 -4.08 -12.97
C ASN A 547 30.36 -2.58 -13.18
N LEU A 548 29.38 -1.71 -12.97
CA LEU A 548 29.55 -0.27 -13.06
C LEU A 548 30.48 0.23 -11.96
N MET A 549 31.46 1.04 -12.32
CA MET A 549 32.39 1.66 -11.36
C MET A 549 32.09 3.14 -11.22
N ILE A 550 32.02 3.64 -9.98
CA ILE A 550 31.80 5.07 -9.74
C ILE A 550 33.03 5.84 -10.22
N LYS A 551 32.86 6.69 -11.23
CA LYS A 551 33.88 7.62 -11.71
C LYS A 551 33.80 8.95 -10.96
N GLU A 552 32.59 9.49 -10.83
CA GLU A 552 32.32 10.73 -10.10
C GLU A 552 31.01 10.58 -9.31
N ASN A 553 30.99 11.11 -8.09
CA ASN A 553 29.85 11.03 -7.18
C ASN A 553 29.48 12.42 -6.65
N TYR A 554 28.28 12.87 -6.99
CA TYR A 554 27.71 14.17 -6.62
C TYR A 554 26.44 14.02 -5.78
N THR A 555 26.24 12.88 -5.15
CA THR A 555 25.00 12.54 -4.43
C THR A 555 24.69 13.46 -3.25
N GLN A 556 25.66 14.20 -2.73
CA GLN A 556 25.47 15.20 -1.67
C GLN A 556 24.96 16.57 -2.17
N THR A 557 24.95 16.80 -3.48
CA THR A 557 24.60 18.11 -4.07
C THR A 557 23.11 18.25 -4.35
N ASP A 558 22.65 19.45 -4.71
CA ASP A 558 21.26 19.70 -5.16
C ASP A 558 20.86 18.94 -6.44
N ASP A 559 21.84 18.45 -7.20
CA ASP A 559 21.66 17.54 -8.34
C ASP A 559 22.35 16.21 -8.00
N PRO A 560 21.70 15.32 -7.23
CA PRO A 560 22.33 14.14 -6.62
C PRO A 560 22.62 13.06 -7.65
N LYS A 561 23.65 13.26 -8.47
CA LYS A 561 24.01 12.38 -9.59
C LYS A 561 25.25 11.53 -9.33
N ILE A 562 25.33 10.41 -10.03
CA ILE A 562 26.50 9.54 -10.10
C ILE A 562 26.85 9.33 -11.56
N ILE A 563 28.13 9.44 -11.89
CA ILE A 563 28.67 9.08 -13.20
C ILE A 563 29.40 7.77 -13.04
N PHE A 564 28.88 6.73 -13.68
CA PHE A 564 29.50 5.42 -13.72
C PHE A 564 30.31 5.23 -14.99
N GLN A 565 31.46 4.59 -14.85
CA GLN A 565 32.20 3.99 -15.94
C GLN A 565 31.59 2.61 -16.24
N ILE A 566 31.23 2.40 -17.51
CA ILE A 566 30.78 1.11 -18.02
C ILE A 566 32.04 0.28 -18.34
N ASP A 567 32.02 -0.99 -17.94
CA ASP A 567 33.07 -1.94 -18.29
C ASP A 567 33.15 -2.12 -19.82
N LYS A 568 34.35 -2.23 -20.37
CA LYS A 568 34.55 -2.44 -21.82
C LYS A 568 33.93 -3.74 -22.31
N ASP A 569 33.86 -4.73 -21.43
CA ASP A 569 33.27 -6.04 -21.70
C ASP A 569 31.78 -6.11 -21.34
N ALA A 570 31.18 -5.01 -20.89
CA ALA A 570 29.75 -4.97 -20.59
C ALA A 570 28.92 -5.21 -21.86
N LYS A 571 27.88 -6.04 -21.73
CA LYS A 571 26.91 -6.26 -22.79
C LYS A 571 26.06 -5.01 -23.03
N VAL A 572 25.50 -4.92 -24.23
CA VAL A 572 24.56 -3.85 -24.60
C VAL A 572 23.33 -3.94 -23.69
N SER A 573 22.65 -2.83 -23.48
CA SER A 573 21.39 -2.75 -22.73
C SER A 573 20.33 -1.99 -23.52
N ASN A 574 19.05 -2.16 -23.18
CA ASN A 574 17.93 -1.42 -23.79
C ASN A 574 17.65 -0.06 -23.13
N PHE A 575 18.42 0.33 -22.11
CA PHE A 575 18.24 1.57 -21.37
C PHE A 575 18.39 2.82 -22.24
N ARG A 576 17.60 3.84 -21.90
CA ARG A 576 17.53 5.14 -22.56
C ARG A 576 17.50 6.27 -21.54
N LYS A 577 17.85 7.46 -22.01
CA LYS A 577 17.67 8.69 -21.22
C LYS A 577 16.19 8.85 -20.83
N GLY A 578 15.96 9.08 -19.55
CA GLY A 578 14.63 9.24 -18.95
C GLY A 578 14.09 7.96 -18.32
N ASP A 579 14.70 6.80 -18.55
CA ASP A 579 14.27 5.54 -17.94
C ASP A 579 14.46 5.58 -16.43
N ILE A 580 13.52 4.95 -15.73
CA ILE A 580 13.50 4.86 -14.27
C ILE A 580 14.17 3.54 -13.91
N ALA A 581 15.17 3.64 -13.05
CA ALA A 581 16.03 2.53 -12.72
C ALA A 581 16.31 2.50 -11.23
N LEU A 582 17.02 1.45 -10.80
CA LEU A 582 17.60 1.34 -9.49
C LEU A 582 19.04 0.85 -9.59
N ILE A 583 19.86 1.26 -8.63
CA ILE A 583 21.23 0.76 -8.48
C ILE A 583 21.38 0.05 -7.13
N TYR A 584 22.23 -0.97 -7.14
CA TYR A 584 22.59 -1.76 -5.97
C TYR A 584 24.00 -2.36 -6.16
N PRO A 585 24.68 -2.81 -5.09
CA PRO A 585 26.03 -3.38 -5.19
C PRO A 585 26.06 -4.62 -6.11
N ALA A 586 27.18 -4.83 -6.80
CA ALA A 586 27.38 -5.99 -7.68
C ALA A 586 28.30 -7.08 -7.08
N GLU A 587 28.78 -6.87 -5.86
CA GLU A 587 29.77 -7.75 -5.22
C GLU A 587 29.38 -8.05 -3.76
N GLY A 588 29.91 -9.16 -3.23
CA GLY A 588 29.69 -9.57 -1.84
C GLY A 588 28.33 -10.19 -1.56
N ASN A 589 27.93 -10.22 -0.28
CA ASN A 589 26.61 -10.73 0.13
C ASN A 589 25.45 -9.82 -0.28
N ASP A 590 25.77 -8.61 -0.74
CA ASP A 590 24.83 -7.53 -1.07
C ASP A 590 24.52 -7.45 -2.57
N GLN A 591 25.02 -8.42 -3.35
CA GLN A 591 24.90 -8.49 -4.82
C GLN A 591 23.48 -8.77 -5.35
N ASP A 592 22.50 -8.89 -4.45
CA ASP A 592 21.09 -9.11 -4.76
C ASP A 592 20.28 -7.94 -4.19
N VAL A 593 19.27 -7.48 -4.95
CA VAL A 593 18.35 -6.43 -4.54
C VAL A 593 17.60 -6.74 -3.23
N LEU A 594 17.50 -8.02 -2.85
CA LEU A 594 16.84 -8.46 -1.62
C LEU A 594 17.74 -8.37 -0.38
N TYR A 595 19.05 -8.20 -0.55
CA TYR A 595 20.04 -8.21 0.54
C TYR A 595 20.80 -6.90 0.70
N SER A 596 20.37 -5.84 0.01
CA SER A 596 20.99 -4.52 0.10
C SER A 596 19.94 -3.40 0.11
N GLN A 597 20.40 -2.19 0.46
CA GLN A 597 19.65 -0.97 0.15
C GLN A 597 19.67 -0.74 -1.36
N VAL A 598 18.51 -0.47 -1.95
CA VAL A 598 18.40 -0.07 -3.36
C VAL A 598 18.25 1.45 -3.48
N TYR A 599 18.96 2.05 -4.43
CA TYR A 599 18.83 3.48 -4.73
C TYR A 599 18.06 3.67 -6.03
N LYS A 600 16.86 4.21 -5.93
CA LYS A 600 16.03 4.53 -7.09
C LYS A 600 16.54 5.79 -7.78
N CYS A 601 16.65 5.75 -9.10
CA CYS A 601 17.24 6.80 -9.92
C CYS A 601 16.55 6.96 -11.28
N THR A 602 16.95 7.98 -12.01
CA THR A 602 16.60 8.18 -13.42
C THR A 602 17.88 8.31 -14.24
N ILE A 603 17.94 7.64 -15.39
CA ILE A 603 19.07 7.74 -16.31
C ILE A 603 19.01 9.10 -17.01
N THR A 604 20.02 9.94 -16.80
CA THR A 604 20.09 11.29 -17.38
C THR A 604 20.99 11.37 -18.60
N ASP A 605 21.94 10.44 -18.72
CA ASP A 605 22.79 10.27 -19.90
C ASP A 605 23.27 8.82 -20.04
N ILE A 606 23.33 8.31 -21.26
CA ILE A 606 23.94 7.01 -21.61
C ILE A 606 24.85 7.19 -22.81
N GLN A 607 26.08 6.74 -22.67
CA GLN A 607 27.08 6.68 -23.73
C GLN A 607 27.70 5.28 -23.77
N LYS A 608 28.59 5.04 -24.73
CA LYS A 608 29.25 3.73 -24.88
C LYS A 608 30.06 3.32 -23.65
N GLU A 609 30.72 4.29 -23.00
CA GLU A 609 31.66 4.03 -21.91
C GLU A 609 31.17 4.54 -20.56
N GLN A 610 30.08 5.31 -20.51
CA GLN A 610 29.61 5.96 -19.29
C GLN A 610 28.09 5.99 -19.23
N VAL A 611 27.55 5.87 -18.02
CA VAL A 611 26.14 6.12 -17.72
C VAL A 611 26.05 7.09 -16.55
N THR A 612 25.20 8.10 -16.69
CA THR A 612 24.91 9.06 -15.63
C THR A 612 23.50 8.84 -15.12
N VAL A 613 23.37 8.70 -13.80
CA VAL A 613 22.09 8.56 -13.12
C VAL A 613 21.91 9.68 -12.10
N THR A 614 20.69 10.16 -11.94
CA THR A 614 20.32 11.08 -10.85
C THR A 614 19.45 10.34 -9.86
N LEU A 615 19.85 10.31 -8.59
CA LEU A 615 19.08 9.71 -7.50
C LEU A 615 17.86 10.57 -7.18
N ARG A 616 16.80 9.95 -6.62
CA ARG A 616 15.58 10.69 -6.24
C ARG A 616 15.80 11.65 -5.06
N ASN A 617 16.78 11.36 -4.19
CA ASN A 617 17.07 12.12 -2.98
C ASN A 617 18.59 12.28 -2.80
N LYS A 618 18.99 13.38 -2.17
CA LYS A 618 20.37 13.62 -1.74
C LYS A 618 20.84 12.54 -0.76
N GLN A 619 22.10 12.12 -0.87
CA GLN A 619 22.71 11.13 0.02
C GLN A 619 23.96 11.73 0.65
N ASN A 620 23.86 12.10 1.94
CA ASN A 620 25.01 12.66 2.65
C ASN A 620 26.01 11.61 3.12
N ASN A 621 25.54 10.44 3.52
CA ASN A 621 26.41 9.35 3.94
C ASN A 621 27.08 8.69 2.72
N GLN A 622 28.37 8.97 2.54
CA GLN A 622 29.17 8.43 1.43
C GLN A 622 29.77 7.06 1.74
N THR A 623 29.70 6.60 3.00
CA THR A 623 30.38 5.39 3.45
C THR A 623 29.96 4.18 2.62
N PHE A 624 28.67 4.05 2.31
CA PHE A 624 28.14 2.95 1.50
C PHE A 624 28.62 3.01 0.05
N PHE A 625 28.69 4.21 -0.56
CA PHE A 625 29.21 4.35 -1.92
C PHE A 625 30.71 4.05 -2.01
N LEU A 626 31.46 4.39 -0.96
CA LEU A 626 32.91 4.19 -0.88
C LEU A 626 33.30 2.75 -0.51
N SER A 627 32.40 2.00 0.14
CA SER A 627 32.67 0.61 0.54
C SER A 627 32.46 -0.39 -0.58
N GLN A 628 31.83 0.00 -1.69
CA GLN A 628 31.47 -0.88 -2.80
C GLN A 628 32.25 -0.51 -4.05
N SER A 629 32.92 -1.48 -4.66
CA SER A 629 33.70 -1.29 -5.89
C SER A 629 32.86 -1.28 -7.16
N LYS A 630 31.79 -2.08 -7.19
CA LYS A 630 30.99 -2.31 -8.39
C LYS A 630 29.49 -2.28 -8.11
N TRP A 631 28.74 -1.85 -9.12
CA TRP A 631 27.31 -1.61 -9.06
C TRP A 631 26.58 -2.23 -10.24
N ASN A 632 25.34 -2.63 -9.99
CA ASN A 632 24.38 -3.05 -11.01
C ASN A 632 23.34 -1.94 -11.20
N LEU A 633 22.85 -1.80 -12.44
CA LEU A 633 21.75 -0.92 -12.83
C LEU A 633 20.65 -1.75 -13.51
N GLU A 634 19.44 -1.73 -12.95
CA GLU A 634 18.26 -2.43 -13.48
C GLU A 634 17.03 -1.51 -13.52
N GLU A 635 16.00 -1.89 -14.29
CA GLU A 635 14.74 -1.15 -14.38
C GLU A 635 13.96 -1.17 -13.04
N ASP A 636 13.31 -0.05 -12.70
CA ASP A 636 12.44 0.06 -11.52
C ASP A 636 10.97 0.28 -11.93
N LEU A 637 10.03 -0.19 -11.11
CA LEU A 637 8.60 -0.02 -11.33
C LEU A 637 8.01 1.06 -10.42
N ILE A 638 7.05 1.82 -10.94
CA ILE A 638 6.28 2.81 -10.17
C ILE A 638 4.80 2.40 -10.07
N ASP A 639 4.41 1.86 -8.93
CA ASP A 639 3.04 1.40 -8.63
C ASP A 639 1.99 2.53 -8.76
N SER A 640 2.38 3.79 -8.49
CA SER A 640 1.45 4.93 -8.56
C SER A 640 0.90 5.20 -9.97
N SER A 641 1.55 4.68 -11.02
CA SER A 641 1.06 4.76 -12.40
C SER A 641 -0.25 3.98 -12.59
N PHE A 642 -0.38 2.79 -11.98
CA PHE A 642 -1.60 1.99 -12.01
C PHE A 642 -2.71 2.61 -11.15
N HIS A 643 -2.33 3.18 -10.00
CA HIS A 643 -3.28 3.89 -9.14
C HIS A 643 -3.99 5.03 -9.89
N LYS A 644 -3.26 5.78 -10.72
CA LYS A 644 -3.81 6.84 -11.58
C LYS A 644 -4.84 6.31 -12.58
N LEU A 645 -4.71 5.07 -13.04
CA LEU A 645 -5.70 4.45 -13.94
C LEU A 645 -7.01 4.16 -13.20
N TYR A 646 -6.95 3.64 -11.97
CA TYR A 646 -8.14 3.46 -11.13
C TYR A 646 -8.82 4.78 -10.78
N GLU A 647 -8.03 5.80 -10.43
CA GLU A 647 -8.52 7.15 -10.17
C GLU A 647 -9.22 7.74 -11.41
N SER A 648 -8.64 7.53 -12.59
CA SER A 648 -9.21 7.99 -13.87
C SER A 648 -10.55 7.31 -14.18
N LEU A 649 -10.65 6.00 -13.96
CA LEU A 649 -11.91 5.27 -14.09
C LEU A 649 -12.96 5.80 -13.11
N TYR A 650 -12.58 6.06 -11.86
CA TYR A 650 -13.50 6.60 -10.87
C TYR A 650 -13.96 8.03 -11.21
N ASN A 651 -13.05 8.89 -11.66
CA ASN A 651 -13.37 10.25 -12.11
C ASN A 651 -14.28 10.24 -13.35
N PHE A 652 -14.09 9.30 -14.27
CA PHE A 652 -14.98 9.09 -15.40
C PHE A 652 -16.41 8.79 -14.93
N LEU A 653 -16.58 7.89 -13.95
CA LEU A 653 -17.91 7.55 -13.42
C LEU A 653 -18.59 8.74 -12.72
N ARG A 654 -17.81 9.62 -12.08
CA ARG A 654 -18.28 10.87 -11.44
C ARG A 654 -18.59 11.99 -12.42
N SER A 655 -18.18 11.85 -13.69
CA SER A 655 -18.40 12.88 -14.70
C SER A 655 -19.90 13.02 -15.01
N ASN A 656 -20.27 14.19 -15.55
CA ASN A 656 -21.66 14.45 -15.93
C ASN A 656 -22.14 13.46 -17.01
N GLU A 657 -23.46 13.27 -17.09
CA GLU A 657 -24.07 12.31 -17.99
C GLU A 657 -23.71 12.55 -19.46
N LYS A 658 -23.70 13.82 -19.93
CA LYS A 658 -23.33 14.16 -21.31
C LYS A 658 -21.92 13.69 -21.66
N TYR A 659 -20.97 13.86 -20.75
CA TYR A 659 -19.59 13.43 -20.92
C TYR A 659 -19.52 11.90 -21.01
N LYS A 660 -20.19 11.19 -20.09
CA LYS A 660 -20.22 9.72 -20.10
C LYS A 660 -20.86 9.19 -21.38
N GLU A 661 -22.01 9.71 -21.79
CA GLU A 661 -22.69 9.29 -23.01
C GLU A 661 -21.84 9.49 -24.27
N LEU A 662 -21.09 10.58 -24.36
CA LEU A 662 -20.18 10.84 -25.48
C LEU A 662 -19.07 9.78 -25.56
N PHE A 663 -18.34 9.56 -24.47
CA PHE A 663 -17.20 8.64 -24.44
C PHE A 663 -17.59 7.16 -24.43
N LEU A 664 -18.83 6.85 -24.00
CA LEU A 664 -19.44 5.53 -24.14
C LEU A 664 -20.04 5.28 -25.53
N GLY A 665 -20.03 6.27 -26.42
CA GLY A 665 -20.60 6.16 -27.77
C GLY A 665 -22.13 6.12 -27.80
N LEU A 666 -22.80 6.55 -26.72
CA LEU A 666 -24.25 6.64 -26.61
C LEU A 666 -24.82 7.91 -27.28
N LYS A 667 -24.00 8.97 -27.39
CA LYS A 667 -24.34 10.20 -28.12
C LYS A 667 -23.22 10.64 -29.07
N PRO A 668 -23.52 11.06 -30.31
CA PRO A 668 -22.52 11.55 -31.25
C PRO A 668 -22.02 12.96 -30.88
N PRO A 669 -20.77 13.32 -31.25
CA PRO A 669 -20.22 14.67 -31.02
C PRO A 669 -20.96 15.72 -31.84
N GLN A 670 -21.07 16.93 -31.30
CA GLN A 670 -21.73 18.08 -31.93
C GLN A 670 -20.74 19.01 -32.64
N ILE A 671 -21.26 19.75 -33.62
CA ILE A 671 -20.55 20.83 -34.30
C ILE A 671 -20.88 22.15 -33.60
N SER A 672 -19.87 23.00 -33.44
CA SER A 672 -19.96 24.35 -32.91
C SER A 672 -20.52 25.31 -33.97
N ASN A 673 -21.34 26.26 -33.52
CA ASN A 673 -21.82 27.37 -34.36
C ASN A 673 -20.85 28.57 -34.37
N LEU A 674 -19.71 28.49 -33.66
CA LEU A 674 -18.70 29.55 -33.65
C LEU A 674 -18.02 29.65 -35.01
N SER A 675 -18.07 30.81 -35.64
CA SER A 675 -17.38 31.10 -36.91
C SER A 675 -15.98 31.62 -36.65
N ILE A 676 -15.04 30.73 -36.34
CA ILE A 676 -13.61 31.10 -36.34
C ILE A 676 -13.13 30.99 -37.79
N GLU A 677 -12.94 32.14 -38.45
CA GLU A 677 -12.32 32.17 -39.78
C GLU A 677 -10.88 31.72 -39.67
N ILE A 678 -10.52 30.72 -40.48
CA ILE A 678 -9.17 30.13 -40.49
C ILE A 678 -8.38 30.72 -41.65
N ASP A 679 -7.20 31.26 -41.36
CA ASP A 679 -6.39 31.87 -42.39
C ASP A 679 -5.87 30.80 -43.36
N VAL A 680 -6.03 31.05 -44.66
CA VAL A 680 -5.46 30.22 -45.73
C VAL A 680 -3.96 30.51 -45.82
N GLU A 681 -3.14 29.47 -45.77
CA GLU A 681 -1.67 29.58 -45.90
C GLU A 681 -1.20 28.69 -47.06
N ASP A 682 -0.28 29.18 -47.91
CA ASP A 682 0.13 28.52 -49.15
C ASP A 682 0.76 27.13 -48.97
N HIS A 683 1.31 26.85 -47.79
CA HIS A 683 1.96 25.59 -47.46
C HIS A 683 0.99 24.53 -46.89
N ILE A 684 -0.31 24.85 -46.79
CA ILE A 684 -1.35 23.93 -46.30
C ILE A 684 -2.20 23.47 -47.49
N THR A 685 -2.37 22.16 -47.63
CA THR A 685 -3.23 21.59 -48.68
C THR A 685 -4.71 21.91 -48.44
N SER A 686 -5.52 21.92 -49.50
CA SER A 686 -6.97 22.14 -49.38
C SER A 686 -7.66 21.10 -48.48
N GLN A 687 -7.16 19.87 -48.42
CA GLN A 687 -7.65 18.83 -47.52
C GLN A 687 -7.30 19.13 -46.06
N GLN A 688 -6.05 19.51 -45.76
CA GLN A 688 -5.64 19.89 -44.40
C GLN A 688 -6.41 21.13 -43.93
N HIS A 689 -6.63 22.11 -44.79
CA HIS A 689 -7.42 23.30 -44.44
C HIS A 689 -8.86 22.92 -44.04
N LYS A 690 -9.54 22.06 -44.81
CA LYS A 690 -10.87 21.54 -44.47
C LYS A 690 -10.88 20.73 -43.17
N LEU A 691 -9.83 19.93 -42.92
CA LEU A 691 -9.69 19.15 -41.69
C LEU A 691 -9.56 20.07 -40.46
N ILE A 692 -8.69 21.08 -40.54
CA ILE A 692 -8.48 22.07 -39.47
C ILE A 692 -9.77 22.84 -39.20
N GLN A 693 -10.50 23.25 -40.25
CA GLN A 693 -11.83 23.85 -40.11
C GLN A 693 -12.76 22.95 -39.31
N LYS A 694 -12.91 21.68 -39.69
CA LYS A 694 -13.78 20.76 -38.94
C LYS A 694 -13.32 20.54 -37.50
N ALA A 695 -12.02 20.53 -37.24
CA ALA A 695 -11.46 20.37 -35.91
C ALA A 695 -11.80 21.56 -34.99
N ILE A 696 -11.56 22.78 -35.44
CA ILE A 696 -11.84 24.01 -34.68
C ILE A 696 -13.34 24.20 -34.46
N HIS A 697 -14.17 23.80 -35.44
CA HIS A 697 -15.62 23.85 -35.31
C HIS A 697 -16.20 22.63 -34.57
N SER A 698 -15.41 21.70 -34.04
CA SER A 698 -15.95 20.62 -33.20
C SER A 698 -16.18 21.11 -31.77
N LYS A 699 -17.33 20.76 -31.19
CA LYS A 699 -17.67 21.16 -29.81
C LYS A 699 -17.22 20.15 -28.77
N ASP A 700 -17.26 18.86 -29.12
CA ASP A 700 -17.13 17.78 -28.15
C ASP A 700 -15.86 16.93 -28.40
N LEU A 701 -15.72 16.34 -29.60
CA LEU A 701 -14.60 15.44 -29.95
C LEU A 701 -14.32 15.52 -31.45
N PHE A 702 -13.04 15.54 -31.83
CA PHE A 702 -12.62 15.42 -33.22
C PHE A 702 -11.41 14.49 -33.35
N LEU A 703 -11.50 13.48 -34.21
CA LEU A 703 -10.44 12.51 -34.42
C LEU A 703 -9.71 12.82 -35.73
N ILE A 704 -8.42 13.12 -35.61
CA ILE A 704 -7.54 13.33 -36.77
C ILE A 704 -6.79 12.03 -37.02
N TRP A 705 -7.14 11.35 -38.11
CA TRP A 705 -6.40 10.19 -38.59
C TRP A 705 -5.50 10.59 -39.77
N GLY A 706 -4.25 10.15 -39.76
CA GLY A 706 -3.32 10.41 -40.85
C GLY A 706 -2.11 9.48 -40.81
N PRO A 707 -1.68 8.92 -41.96
CA PRO A 707 -0.46 8.12 -42.08
C PRO A 707 0.82 8.85 -41.58
N PRO A 708 1.94 8.12 -41.38
CA PRO A 708 3.24 8.75 -41.16
C PRO A 708 3.59 9.76 -42.26
N GLY A 709 4.19 10.89 -41.89
CA GLY A 709 4.62 11.93 -42.84
C GLY A 709 3.56 12.92 -43.32
N THR A 710 2.27 12.76 -42.99
CA THR A 710 1.19 13.65 -43.47
C THR A 710 1.10 15.02 -42.78
N GLY A 711 2.07 15.36 -41.92
CA GLY A 711 2.12 16.66 -41.24
C GLY A 711 1.13 16.83 -40.09
N LYS A 712 0.65 15.73 -39.46
CA LYS A 712 -0.28 15.81 -38.31
C LYS A 712 0.18 16.78 -37.22
N THR A 713 1.44 16.66 -36.78
CA THR A 713 2.00 17.51 -35.71
C THR A 713 2.48 18.85 -36.27
N ASN A 714 3.40 18.82 -37.24
CA ASN A 714 4.08 20.03 -37.73
C ASN A 714 3.20 20.98 -38.56
N VAL A 715 2.07 20.51 -39.11
CA VAL A 715 1.17 21.32 -39.94
C VAL A 715 -0.19 21.45 -39.26
N VAL A 716 -0.92 20.34 -39.08
CA VAL A 716 -2.32 20.37 -38.63
C VAL A 716 -2.44 20.85 -37.19
N LEU A 717 -1.80 20.17 -36.24
CA LEU A 717 -1.83 20.53 -34.81
C LEU A 717 -1.25 21.93 -34.59
N LYS A 718 -0.10 22.22 -35.21
CA LYS A 718 0.54 23.55 -35.16
C LYS A 718 -0.43 24.66 -35.59
N LYS A 719 -1.15 24.48 -36.69
CA LYS A 719 -2.13 25.46 -37.19
C LYS A 719 -3.34 25.57 -36.27
N ILE A 720 -3.91 24.46 -35.79
CA ILE A 720 -5.02 24.48 -34.81
C ILE A 720 -4.63 25.31 -33.58
N ILE A 721 -3.45 25.03 -33.00
CA ILE A 721 -2.94 25.76 -31.83
C ILE A 721 -2.74 27.24 -32.15
N LYS A 722 -2.14 27.57 -33.30
CA LYS A 722 -1.94 28.96 -33.75
C LYS A 722 -3.26 29.72 -33.83
N GLU A 723 -4.27 29.14 -34.49
CA GLU A 723 -5.57 29.78 -34.66
C GLU A 723 -6.27 30.00 -33.32
N LEU A 724 -6.34 28.98 -32.47
CA LEU A 724 -6.96 29.09 -31.15
C LEU A 724 -6.22 30.12 -30.28
N PHE A 725 -4.89 30.08 -30.23
CA PHE A 725 -4.10 31.00 -29.40
C PHE A 725 -4.27 32.47 -29.79
N PHE A 726 -4.35 32.78 -31.09
CA PHE A 726 -4.45 34.17 -31.55
C PHE A 726 -5.90 34.66 -31.69
N LYS A 727 -6.88 33.77 -31.85
CA LYS A 727 -8.27 34.13 -32.16
C LYS A 727 -9.26 33.75 -31.06
N SER A 728 -8.82 33.07 -30.01
CA SER A 728 -9.63 32.76 -28.83
C SER A 728 -8.91 33.15 -27.54
N ASN A 729 -9.65 33.17 -26.43
CA ASN A 729 -9.12 33.34 -25.08
C ASN A 729 -9.07 32.00 -24.34
N GLU A 730 -9.00 30.87 -25.07
CA GLU A 730 -9.04 29.54 -24.49
C GLU A 730 -7.67 29.11 -23.95
N ASN A 731 -7.69 28.37 -22.84
CA ASN A 731 -6.50 27.68 -22.35
C ASN A 731 -6.33 26.38 -23.13
N ILE A 732 -5.18 26.21 -23.80
CA ILE A 732 -4.90 25.05 -24.64
C ILE A 732 -4.02 24.07 -23.86
N LEU A 733 -4.56 22.88 -23.56
CA LEU A 733 -3.78 21.77 -23.01
C LEU A 733 -3.43 20.80 -24.13
N VAL A 734 -2.14 20.56 -24.34
CA VAL A 734 -1.65 19.60 -25.33
C VAL A 734 -0.96 18.46 -24.60
N LEU A 735 -1.42 17.23 -24.86
CA LEU A 735 -0.93 16.01 -24.22
C LEU A 735 -0.38 15.06 -25.27
N ALA A 736 0.67 14.33 -24.91
CA ALA A 736 1.13 13.18 -25.67
C ALA A 736 1.61 12.08 -24.72
N TYR A 737 1.64 10.84 -25.21
CA TYR A 737 1.99 9.68 -24.39
C TYR A 737 3.48 9.64 -24.00
N THR A 738 4.39 10.12 -24.87
CA THR A 738 5.84 10.07 -24.62
C THR A 738 6.44 11.46 -24.52
N ASN A 739 7.47 11.62 -23.68
CA ASN A 739 8.21 12.87 -23.53
C ASN A 739 8.73 13.42 -24.88
N ARG A 740 9.24 12.53 -25.74
CA ARG A 740 9.69 12.87 -27.10
C ARG A 740 8.58 13.45 -27.95
N ALA A 741 7.38 12.85 -27.92
CA ALA A 741 6.24 13.39 -28.67
C ALA A 741 5.83 14.78 -28.14
N VAL A 742 5.90 15.00 -26.82
CA VAL A 742 5.67 16.34 -26.25
C VAL A 742 6.77 17.31 -26.71
N ASP A 743 8.05 16.89 -26.76
CA ASP A 743 9.16 17.73 -27.26
C ASP A 743 8.98 18.10 -28.74
N GLU A 744 8.52 17.16 -29.57
CA GLU A 744 8.18 17.42 -30.97
C GLU A 744 7.05 18.45 -31.09
N ILE A 745 6.06 18.40 -30.20
CA ILE A 745 4.99 19.41 -30.12
C ILE A 745 5.55 20.75 -29.66
N CYS A 746 6.40 20.79 -28.63
CA CYS A 746 7.09 22.01 -28.19
C CYS A 746 7.89 22.66 -29.33
N ASN A 747 8.58 21.86 -30.14
CA ASN A 747 9.30 22.36 -31.32
C ASN A 747 8.35 22.92 -32.38
N ALA A 748 7.25 22.21 -32.68
CA ALA A 748 6.24 22.69 -33.63
C ALA A 748 5.65 24.05 -33.19
N MET A 749 5.38 24.19 -31.88
CA MET A 749 4.87 25.41 -31.25
C MET A 749 5.90 26.55 -31.25
N ALA A 750 7.16 26.27 -30.87
CA ALA A 750 8.23 27.27 -30.88
C ALA A 750 8.49 27.84 -32.29
N ASN A 751 8.25 27.03 -33.32
CA ASN A 751 8.34 27.45 -34.73
C ASN A 751 7.12 28.25 -35.23
N ILE A 752 6.14 28.56 -34.38
CA ILE A 752 5.03 29.48 -34.73
C ILE A 752 5.54 30.92 -34.67
N SER A 753 6.12 31.32 -33.54
CA SER A 753 6.77 32.62 -33.33
C SER A 753 7.62 32.60 -32.06
N THR A 754 8.55 33.56 -31.94
CA THR A 754 9.33 33.76 -30.70
C THR A 754 8.43 34.08 -29.50
N LEU A 755 7.37 34.86 -29.72
CA LEU A 755 6.33 35.14 -28.73
C LEU A 755 5.65 33.85 -28.25
N PHE A 756 5.42 32.89 -29.15
CA PHE A 756 4.84 31.61 -28.77
C PHE A 756 5.78 30.82 -27.85
N LYS A 757 7.08 30.77 -28.18
CA LYS A 757 8.09 30.07 -27.37
C LYS A 757 8.15 30.60 -25.94
N SER A 758 7.95 31.91 -25.71
CA SER A 758 7.92 32.48 -24.36
C SER A 758 6.61 32.28 -23.60
N ASN A 759 5.53 31.83 -24.26
CA ASN A 759 4.18 31.81 -23.70
C ASN A 759 3.60 30.41 -23.43
N PHE A 760 4.37 29.33 -23.64
CA PHE A 760 3.94 27.99 -23.23
C PHE A 760 4.77 27.46 -22.06
N VAL A 761 4.09 26.67 -21.21
CA VAL A 761 4.69 25.94 -20.10
C VAL A 761 4.75 24.46 -20.44
N ARG A 762 5.92 23.84 -20.23
CA ARG A 762 6.11 22.39 -20.35
C ARG A 762 6.08 21.77 -18.96
N ILE A 763 5.19 20.79 -18.77
CA ILE A 763 5.14 19.96 -17.56
C ILE A 763 6.01 18.73 -17.79
N GLY A 764 6.98 18.49 -16.89
CA GLY A 764 7.90 17.37 -17.00
C GLY A 764 9.11 17.54 -16.09
N SER A 765 10.12 16.69 -16.30
CA SER A 765 11.38 16.76 -15.58
C SER A 765 12.52 17.21 -16.49
N LYS A 766 13.61 17.72 -15.90
CA LYS A 766 14.85 18.04 -16.64
C LYS A 766 15.49 16.80 -17.27
N ALA A 767 15.36 15.63 -16.64
CA ALA A 767 15.91 14.38 -17.12
C ALA A 767 15.25 13.91 -18.43
N SER A 768 13.96 14.20 -18.60
CA SER A 768 13.14 13.70 -19.69
C SER A 768 12.76 14.75 -20.74
N THR A 769 13.34 15.95 -20.68
CA THR A 769 12.99 17.08 -21.57
C THR A 769 14.18 17.45 -22.45
N HIS A 770 13.91 17.76 -23.72
CA HIS A 770 14.94 18.22 -24.65
C HIS A 770 15.59 19.55 -24.16
N PRO A 771 16.92 19.74 -24.31
CA PRO A 771 17.63 20.93 -23.84
C PRO A 771 17.00 22.27 -24.25
N ASP A 772 16.48 22.37 -25.48
CA ASP A 772 15.87 23.59 -26.03
C ASP A 772 14.61 24.07 -25.29
N PHE A 773 14.00 23.21 -24.47
CA PHE A 773 12.76 23.47 -23.74
C PHE A 773 12.94 23.42 -22.22
N LEU A 774 14.17 23.32 -21.72
CA LEU A 774 14.42 23.34 -20.27
C LEU A 774 13.98 24.65 -19.62
N GLU A 775 14.09 25.77 -20.34
CA GLU A 775 13.60 27.06 -19.87
C GLU A 775 12.07 27.11 -19.77
N ASN A 776 11.36 26.34 -20.61
CA ASN A 776 9.90 26.27 -20.59
C ASN A 776 9.34 25.38 -19.47
N LEU A 777 10.20 24.66 -18.73
CA LEU A 777 9.75 23.83 -17.62
C LEU A 777 9.11 24.67 -16.52
N LEU A 778 8.00 24.18 -15.96
CA LEU A 778 7.25 24.91 -14.94
C LEU A 778 8.12 25.29 -13.72
N ASP A 779 8.94 24.38 -13.22
CA ASP A 779 9.81 24.63 -12.06
C ASP A 779 10.86 25.73 -12.36
N VAL A 780 11.32 25.83 -13.61
CA VAL A 780 12.23 26.88 -14.07
C VAL A 780 11.51 28.21 -14.21
N GLN A 781 10.31 28.21 -14.78
CA GLN A 781 9.48 29.41 -14.90
C GLN A 781 9.13 30.02 -13.53
N ILE A 782 8.73 29.18 -12.56
CA ILE A 782 8.47 29.62 -11.18
C ILE A 782 9.72 30.23 -10.55
N LYS A 783 10.90 29.63 -10.76
CA LYS A 783 12.17 30.16 -10.22
C LYS A 783 12.48 31.56 -10.74
N THR A 784 12.16 31.84 -12.00
CA THR A 784 12.35 33.17 -12.61
C THR A 784 11.42 34.20 -11.98
N LEU A 785 10.16 33.85 -11.73
CA LEU A 785 9.19 34.73 -11.07
C LEU A 785 9.63 35.10 -9.64
N ILE A 786 10.10 34.13 -8.87
CA ILE A 786 10.56 34.36 -7.48
C ILE A 786 11.77 35.30 -7.45
N LYS A 787 12.70 35.18 -8.42
CA LYS A 787 13.86 36.08 -8.52
C LYS A 787 13.47 37.52 -8.84
N GLY A 788 12.41 37.74 -9.60
CA GLY A 788 11.93 39.08 -9.97
C GLY A 788 11.18 39.82 -8.86
N MET A 789 10.84 39.14 -7.75
CA MET A 789 10.19 39.73 -6.56
C MET A 789 11.18 40.19 -5.48
N LYS A 790 12.47 39.86 -5.62
CA LYS A 790 13.57 40.41 -4.81
C LYS A 790 14.13 41.63 -5.49
#